data_AF-A0A4Q2Y771-F1
#
_entry.id   AF-A0A4Q2Y771-F1
#
_cell.length_a   1.000
_cell.length_b   1.000
_cell.length_c   1.000
_cell.angle_alpha   90.00
_cell.angle_beta   90.00
_cell.angle_gamma   90.00
#
_symmetry.space_group_name_H-M   'P 1'
#
loop_
_entity.id
_entity.type
_entity.pdbx_description
1 polymer ?
#
loop_
_entity_poly.entity_id
_entity_poly.type
_entity_poly.pdbx_seq_one_letter_code
_entity_poly.pdbx_strand_id
1 'polypeptide(L)'
;KLEAEIKQLQAGIEPDADTTVPAPAPPAEGTPEPAPAVNPTPSANPGTITGTDAPVPPAGPDASLLPDLPPEGMLPFSTTPEQVEKRRTIPYKEASKAEVESQVDAALDEVGARRISLMDAVRIALLNDPLIALSEEQVAIAVASRQIAAGLFDARLSTGISYSRRHAELSEGEVAQNQDQFNRNTALIKATQQEKTKLEAEIKQLQAGIEPDADTKEGQLRQEQNDAALDVLKQLGVANGIDIAALDRKRDEINRQGVETRKEVLDTLNDTQRDAIKQKAKFPVNSVRRTDTTAYDISVIKQFRNGVVLSPYLQYDNSQNNISRRNGQRRVNVAEMGLDLTIPLGRGRGTIAASGQEMAAEIDIEASQLSLQHTVAERVASVASAYWNLAAAQEQLAFLVRSEITNSALSALTDSLIKADQVPKAGASQPRARYAQSVAQRLQAEINLQQAQQSLALTMGVREDGLIYAPLAGDQLPSVIPEGRVRDLSVRTLAHSAFEHRADYRAARKSIDSGKLLAEQARLNVKPRVDLNLSAFYTGRDEEGSPESVYHLYTEDISGPGFAVSLRMDWPFFLNEARGTHALREANLASRREQMQLIDNGIVSGISRAWFTLKLTARQLQHQQEAVGFFEQALGTERERFRLGTATLLDAIQTEERLTQARAQLVNTRLQNALALVQLRFETGTLMPHEVAASTSVPRANFITLPVFEAAPVDDAIAPRSSWQEAKSKVLGETDPHRVLRKIYERESRTVPRDAAEAAVRRAAATPAPDAKTPVPVTGKKRG
;
A
#
# COMPACT_ATOMS: atom_id res chain seq x y z
N LYS A 1 -36.00 -5.16 -39.97
CA LYS A 1 -34.64 -5.72 -39.68
C LYS A 1 -34.55 -6.18 -38.22
N LEU A 2 -34.71 -5.29 -37.24
CA LEU A 2 -34.76 -5.65 -35.81
C LEU A 2 -35.80 -6.73 -35.47
N GLU A 3 -37.00 -6.69 -36.06
CA GLU A 3 -38.02 -7.75 -35.85
C GLU A 3 -37.60 -9.12 -36.40
N ALA A 4 -36.78 -9.17 -37.45
CA ALA A 4 -36.25 -10.43 -37.98
C ALA A 4 -35.12 -10.98 -37.10
N GLU A 5 -34.36 -10.10 -36.46
CA GLU A 5 -33.27 -10.41 -35.53
C GLU A 5 -33.81 -10.95 -34.20
N ILE A 6 -34.90 -10.37 -33.68
CA ILE A 6 -35.60 -10.85 -32.48
C ILE A 6 -36.21 -12.24 -32.72
N LYS A 7 -36.72 -12.50 -33.93
CA LYS A 7 -37.33 -13.80 -34.28
C LYS A 7 -36.30 -14.92 -34.44
N GLN A 8 -35.04 -14.61 -34.80
CA GLN A 8 -33.94 -15.59 -34.81
C GLN A 8 -33.41 -15.89 -33.42
N LEU A 9 -33.33 -14.89 -32.53
CA LEU A 9 -32.90 -15.08 -31.14
C LEU A 9 -33.91 -15.89 -30.31
N GLN A 10 -35.21 -15.79 -30.62
CA GLN A 10 -36.26 -16.55 -29.96
C GLN A 10 -36.32 -18.04 -30.38
N ALA A 11 -35.75 -18.40 -31.52
CA ALA A 11 -35.71 -19.80 -31.99
C ALA A 11 -34.58 -20.64 -31.37
N GLY A 12 -33.63 -20.01 -30.66
CA GLY A 12 -32.48 -20.69 -30.04
C GLY A 12 -32.69 -21.10 -28.58
N ILE A 13 -33.90 -20.98 -28.04
CA ILE A 13 -34.19 -21.22 -26.61
C ILE A 13 -35.37 -22.18 -26.49
N GLU A 14 -35.11 -23.48 -26.71
CA GLU A 14 -35.91 -24.56 -26.14
C GLU A 14 -35.12 -25.16 -24.96
N PRO A 15 -35.73 -25.42 -23.79
CA PRO A 15 -35.04 -25.98 -22.65
C PRO A 15 -35.09 -27.52 -22.68
N ASP A 16 -33.91 -28.15 -22.63
CA ASP A 16 -33.78 -29.54 -22.19
C ASP A 16 -34.24 -29.65 -20.73
N ALA A 17 -35.23 -30.50 -20.51
CA ALA A 17 -35.60 -30.98 -19.19
C ALA A 17 -34.56 -32.00 -18.73
N ASP A 18 -33.83 -31.69 -17.65
CA ASP A 18 -33.61 -32.54 -16.47
C ASP A 18 -32.38 -32.02 -15.70
N THR A 19 -32.57 -31.49 -14.49
CA THR A 19 -31.61 -31.50 -13.36
C THR A 19 -32.16 -30.68 -12.19
N THR A 20 -32.46 -31.37 -11.10
CA THR A 20 -32.83 -30.81 -9.79
C THR A 20 -31.59 -30.61 -8.93
N VAL A 21 -31.33 -29.39 -8.45
CA VAL A 21 -30.38 -29.08 -7.35
C VAL A 21 -30.96 -27.93 -6.49
N PRO A 22 -30.87 -27.98 -5.15
CA PRO A 22 -31.72 -27.17 -4.25
C PRO A 22 -31.14 -25.78 -3.92
N ALA A 23 -32.04 -24.90 -3.44
CA ALA A 23 -31.81 -23.50 -3.09
C ALA A 23 -30.87 -23.28 -1.88
N PRO A 24 -30.10 -22.17 -1.83
CA PRO A 24 -29.30 -21.81 -0.66
C PRO A 24 -30.07 -20.97 0.37
N ALA A 25 -29.73 -21.19 1.65
CA ALA A 25 -30.29 -20.57 2.85
C ALA A 25 -29.70 -19.16 3.15
N PRO A 26 -30.35 -18.33 3.99
CA PRO A 26 -29.96 -16.94 4.26
C PRO A 26 -28.74 -16.79 5.22
N PRO A 27 -28.09 -15.62 5.27
CA PRO A 27 -26.74 -15.47 5.84
C PRO A 27 -26.75 -15.36 7.38
N ALA A 28 -25.75 -16.00 8.00
CA ALA A 28 -25.48 -15.94 9.43
C ALA A 28 -24.41 -14.87 9.77
N GLU A 29 -24.62 -14.21 10.90
CA GLU A 29 -23.70 -13.33 11.61
C GLU A 29 -22.42 -14.06 12.06
N GLY A 30 -21.30 -13.34 12.15
CA GLY A 30 -20.11 -13.78 12.90
C GLY A 30 -18.77 -13.50 12.22
N THR A 31 -18.18 -12.35 12.52
CA THR A 31 -16.76 -12.03 12.28
C THR A 31 -15.84 -12.85 13.20
N PRO A 32 -14.68 -13.34 12.72
CA PRO A 32 -13.54 -13.64 13.57
C PRO A 32 -12.44 -12.57 13.47
N GLU A 33 -11.88 -12.30 14.64
CA GLU A 33 -10.77 -11.42 15.01
C GLU A 33 -9.41 -11.91 14.46
N PRO A 34 -8.44 -11.03 14.12
CA PRO A 34 -7.11 -11.44 13.69
C PRO A 34 -6.12 -11.54 14.87
N ALA A 35 -5.43 -12.68 14.99
CA ALA A 35 -4.32 -12.88 15.91
C ALA A 35 -3.01 -12.26 15.36
N PRO A 36 -2.07 -11.80 16.22
CA PRO A 36 -0.91 -11.01 15.81
C PRO A 36 0.29 -11.86 15.36
N ALA A 37 1.06 -11.30 14.43
CA ALA A 37 2.36 -11.79 13.97
C ALA A 37 3.46 -11.55 15.02
N VAL A 38 4.38 -12.52 15.17
CA VAL A 38 5.57 -12.41 16.01
C VAL A 38 6.83 -12.66 15.16
N ASN A 39 7.78 -11.74 15.26
CA ASN A 39 9.12 -11.72 14.64
C ASN A 39 10.01 -12.91 15.04
N PRO A 40 11.00 -13.28 14.22
CA PRO A 40 12.10 -14.14 14.64
C PRO A 40 13.34 -13.31 15.05
N THR A 41 13.98 -13.68 16.16
CA THR A 41 15.42 -13.48 16.40
C THR A 41 15.96 -14.57 17.35
N PRO A 42 17.28 -14.85 17.33
CA PRO A 42 17.87 -16.15 17.68
C PRO A 42 18.58 -16.14 19.05
N SER A 43 18.80 -17.32 19.66
CA SER A 43 20.04 -17.67 20.39
C SER A 43 20.00 -19.07 21.05
N ALA A 44 21.02 -19.85 20.70
CA ALA A 44 21.82 -20.86 21.41
C ALA A 44 21.38 -21.59 22.71
N ASN A 45 21.79 -22.88 22.68
CA ASN A 45 22.15 -23.86 23.72
C ASN A 45 21.07 -24.65 24.48
N PRO A 46 21.20 -25.99 24.44
CA PRO A 46 20.86 -26.82 25.59
C PRO A 46 22.06 -27.64 26.09
N GLY A 47 22.31 -27.54 27.39
CA GLY A 47 23.05 -28.54 28.15
C GLY A 47 22.11 -29.56 28.78
N THR A 48 22.58 -30.81 28.80
CA THR A 48 22.33 -31.87 29.80
C THR A 48 20.88 -32.23 30.15
N ILE A 49 20.41 -33.39 29.67
CA ILE A 49 19.72 -34.39 30.52
C ILE A 49 20.13 -35.82 30.08
N THR A 50 20.38 -36.62 31.11
CA THR A 50 20.72 -38.04 31.24
C THR A 50 19.74 -39.04 30.65
N GLY A 51 20.21 -40.24 30.25
CA GLY A 51 19.38 -41.46 30.20
C GLY A 51 19.76 -42.51 29.15
N THR A 52 20.61 -43.47 29.55
CA THR A 52 20.54 -44.93 29.27
C THR A 52 20.03 -45.44 27.90
N ASP A 53 20.92 -46.01 27.07
CA ASP A 53 21.02 -47.46 26.83
C ASP A 53 22.08 -47.80 25.76
N ALA A 54 22.79 -48.91 25.97
CA ALA A 54 23.91 -49.43 25.17
C ALA A 54 23.46 -50.07 23.83
N PRO A 55 24.37 -50.37 22.87
CA PRO A 55 25.23 -51.56 22.98
C PRO A 55 26.69 -51.45 22.44
N VAL A 56 27.59 -52.08 23.21
CA VAL A 56 28.86 -52.81 22.93
C VAL A 56 29.51 -52.79 21.52
N PRO A 57 30.85 -52.64 21.45
CA PRO A 57 31.71 -53.34 20.50
C PRO A 57 32.75 -54.28 21.19
N PRO A 58 33.32 -55.26 20.47
CA PRO A 58 34.07 -56.36 21.09
C PRO A 58 35.56 -56.10 21.32
N ALA A 59 36.00 -56.68 22.45
CA ALA A 59 37.31 -57.20 22.86
C ALA A 59 38.55 -57.04 21.94
N GLY A 60 39.64 -56.57 22.55
CA GLY A 60 41.02 -56.75 22.05
C GLY A 60 41.62 -58.12 22.42
N PRO A 61 42.95 -58.22 22.43
CA PRO A 61 43.63 -58.99 23.49
C PRO A 61 44.81 -58.27 24.15
N ASP A 62 45.01 -58.68 25.40
CA ASP A 62 45.99 -58.37 26.46
C ASP A 62 47.48 -58.23 26.04
N ALA A 63 48.20 -57.25 26.61
CA ALA A 63 49.13 -57.35 27.76
C ALA A 63 50.33 -58.30 27.49
N SER A 64 51.59 -57.87 27.59
CA SER A 64 52.27 -57.46 28.82
C SER A 64 53.79 -57.35 28.54
N LEU A 65 54.52 -56.76 29.49
CA LEU A 65 55.99 -56.78 29.73
C LEU A 65 56.76 -55.47 29.47
N LEU A 66 56.95 -54.74 30.57
CA LEU A 66 58.12 -53.88 30.83
C LEU A 66 59.41 -54.73 30.84
N PRO A 67 60.57 -54.10 30.56
CA PRO A 67 61.50 -53.89 31.66
C PRO A 67 62.19 -52.52 31.68
N ASP A 68 62.52 -52.15 32.93
CA ASP A 68 63.44 -51.15 33.48
C ASP A 68 64.36 -50.31 32.59
N LEU A 69 64.38 -49.01 32.91
CA LEU A 69 65.45 -48.05 32.66
C LEU A 69 66.65 -48.28 33.61
N PRO A 70 67.89 -48.08 33.15
CA PRO A 70 68.98 -47.64 34.02
C PRO A 70 69.28 -46.12 33.83
N PRO A 71 69.83 -45.44 34.85
CA PRO A 71 70.14 -44.01 34.80
C PRO A 71 71.59 -43.72 34.33
N GLU A 72 71.74 -42.50 33.78
CA GLU A 72 72.93 -41.65 33.62
C GLU A 72 74.26 -42.22 33.05
N GLY A 73 74.68 -41.61 31.93
CA GLY A 73 76.05 -41.64 31.43
C GLY A 73 76.26 -40.60 30.33
N MET A 74 76.89 -39.47 30.68
CA MET A 74 77.40 -38.48 29.73
C MET A 74 78.38 -39.12 28.73
N LEU A 75 78.22 -38.82 27.43
CA LEU A 75 79.33 -38.91 26.47
C LEU A 75 79.38 -37.63 25.61
N PRO A 76 80.59 -37.12 25.30
CA PRO A 76 80.77 -35.82 24.67
C PRO A 76 80.62 -35.93 23.15
N PHE A 77 79.78 -35.09 22.55
CA PHE A 77 79.80 -34.88 21.10
C PHE A 77 80.97 -33.94 20.75
N SER A 78 82.13 -34.51 20.41
CA SER A 78 83.09 -33.77 19.59
C SER A 78 82.59 -33.77 18.15
N THR A 79 82.43 -32.59 17.56
CA THR A 79 82.16 -32.43 16.13
C THR A 79 83.44 -31.93 15.47
N THR A 80 83.89 -32.61 14.43
CA THR A 80 85.04 -32.19 13.61
C THR A 80 84.64 -31.01 12.71
N PRO A 81 85.58 -30.10 12.37
CA PRO A 81 85.30 -28.89 11.57
C PRO A 81 84.65 -29.18 10.21
N GLU A 82 84.93 -30.34 9.61
CA GLU A 82 84.45 -30.76 8.30
C GLU A 82 82.93 -31.06 8.28
N GLN A 83 82.33 -31.45 9.41
CA GLN A 83 80.88 -31.64 9.53
C GLN A 83 80.12 -30.32 9.76
N VAL A 84 80.80 -29.25 10.14
CA VAL A 84 80.21 -27.90 10.28
C VAL A 84 80.09 -27.23 8.91
N GLU A 85 80.98 -27.56 7.96
CA GLU A 85 81.01 -26.92 6.64
C GLU A 85 79.94 -27.49 5.69
N LYS A 86 79.61 -28.79 5.77
CA LYS A 86 78.47 -29.40 5.05
C LYS A 86 77.08 -29.00 5.59
N ARG A 87 77.00 -28.39 6.78
CA ARG A 87 75.74 -27.83 7.34
C ARG A 87 75.33 -26.50 6.69
N ARG A 88 76.22 -25.84 5.93
CA ARG A 88 76.05 -24.44 5.50
C ARG A 88 75.29 -24.23 4.19
N THR A 89 74.99 -25.26 3.41
CA THR A 89 74.42 -25.08 2.06
C THR A 89 73.28 -26.06 1.75
N ILE A 90 72.09 -25.76 2.25
CA ILE A 90 70.84 -26.16 1.59
C ILE A 90 70.10 -24.86 1.25
N PRO A 91 69.94 -24.50 -0.05
CA PRO A 91 69.28 -23.26 -0.42
C PRO A 91 67.78 -23.37 -0.17
N TYR A 92 67.31 -22.76 0.92
CA TYR A 92 65.91 -22.41 1.12
C TYR A 92 65.59 -21.22 0.19
N LYS A 93 64.75 -21.44 -0.82
CA LYS A 93 64.28 -20.39 -1.75
C LYS A 93 62.83 -20.11 -1.43
N GLU A 94 62.55 -18.96 -0.79
CA GLU A 94 61.17 -18.49 -0.61
C GLU A 94 60.53 -18.32 -1.99
N ALA A 95 59.27 -18.77 -2.12
CA ALA A 95 58.45 -18.36 -3.25
C ALA A 95 58.33 -16.83 -3.22
N SER A 96 58.72 -16.17 -4.30
CA SER A 96 58.63 -14.71 -4.39
C SER A 96 57.16 -14.28 -4.29
N LYS A 97 56.90 -13.07 -3.78
CA LYS A 97 55.53 -12.52 -3.69
C LYS A 97 54.81 -12.61 -5.06
N ALA A 98 55.54 -12.38 -6.15
CA ALA A 98 55.05 -12.47 -7.52
C ALA A 98 54.70 -13.91 -7.98
N GLU A 99 55.44 -14.93 -7.55
CA GLU A 99 55.11 -16.34 -7.85
C GLU A 99 53.87 -16.81 -7.10
N VAL A 100 53.70 -16.36 -5.85
CA VAL A 100 52.51 -16.70 -5.05
C VAL A 100 51.28 -15.95 -5.55
N GLU A 101 51.40 -14.67 -5.87
CA GLU A 101 50.34 -13.89 -6.52
C GLU A 101 49.98 -14.51 -7.87
N SER A 102 50.95 -14.96 -8.67
CA SER A 102 50.71 -15.69 -9.93
C SER A 102 50.03 -17.05 -9.74
N GLN A 103 50.34 -17.82 -8.69
CA GLN A 103 49.68 -19.11 -8.42
C GLN A 103 48.27 -18.94 -7.88
N VAL A 104 48.05 -17.92 -7.04
CA VAL A 104 46.72 -17.52 -6.58
C VAL A 104 45.91 -16.99 -7.76
N ASP A 105 46.47 -16.12 -8.59
CA ASP A 105 45.80 -15.59 -9.78
C ASP A 105 45.51 -16.71 -10.80
N ALA A 106 46.43 -17.67 -11.01
CA ALA A 106 46.19 -18.83 -11.88
C ALA A 106 45.11 -19.78 -11.34
N ALA A 107 45.09 -20.02 -10.02
CA ALA A 107 44.05 -20.81 -9.37
C ALA A 107 42.68 -20.09 -9.38
N LEU A 108 42.67 -18.76 -9.39
CA LEU A 108 41.46 -17.94 -9.51
C LEU A 108 40.99 -17.82 -10.98
N ASP A 109 41.91 -17.82 -11.95
CA ASP A 109 41.62 -17.79 -13.39
C ASP A 109 41.09 -19.13 -13.93
N GLU A 110 41.53 -20.28 -13.37
CA GLU A 110 40.96 -21.61 -13.68
C GLU A 110 39.47 -21.73 -13.31
N VAL A 111 38.98 -20.92 -12.38
CA VAL A 111 37.58 -20.91 -11.92
C VAL A 111 36.69 -19.98 -12.77
N GLY A 112 37.26 -19.20 -13.70
CA GLY A 112 36.49 -18.37 -14.65
C GLY A 112 35.74 -17.19 -14.00
N ALA A 113 36.06 -16.83 -12.75
CA ALA A 113 35.36 -15.78 -12.03
C ALA A 113 35.79 -14.38 -12.50
N ARG A 114 34.90 -13.67 -13.20
CA ARG A 114 35.12 -12.26 -13.58
C ARG A 114 35.31 -11.41 -12.32
N ARG A 115 36.36 -10.58 -12.28
CA ARG A 115 36.55 -9.58 -11.21
C ARG A 115 35.62 -8.39 -11.43
N ILE A 116 35.02 -7.88 -10.35
CA ILE A 116 34.13 -6.72 -10.37
C ILE A 116 34.64 -5.60 -9.45
N SER A 117 34.55 -4.35 -9.90
CA SER A 117 34.85 -3.18 -9.07
C SER A 117 33.71 -2.91 -8.07
N LEU A 118 34.00 -2.22 -6.97
CA LEU A 118 32.97 -1.79 -6.03
C LEU A 118 31.87 -0.98 -6.73
N MET A 119 32.28 -0.14 -7.69
CA MET A 119 31.36 0.74 -8.41
C MET A 119 30.43 -0.02 -9.33
N ASP A 120 30.93 -1.06 -9.99
CA ASP A 120 30.10 -1.93 -10.84
C ASP A 120 29.16 -2.77 -9.97
N ALA A 121 29.62 -3.27 -8.82
CA ALA A 121 28.77 -3.99 -7.88
C ALA A 121 27.60 -3.12 -7.38
N VAL A 122 27.88 -1.87 -6.99
CA VAL A 122 26.85 -0.89 -6.61
C VAL A 122 25.90 -0.60 -7.77
N ARG A 123 26.42 -0.40 -8.99
CA ARG A 123 25.58 -0.15 -10.17
C ARG A 123 24.64 -1.32 -10.47
N ILE A 124 25.14 -2.55 -10.41
CA ILE A 124 24.31 -3.75 -10.61
C ILE A 124 23.23 -3.84 -9.54
N ALA A 125 23.57 -3.56 -8.27
CA ALA A 125 22.61 -3.55 -7.18
C ALA A 125 21.52 -2.49 -7.39
N LEU A 126 21.88 -1.26 -7.76
CA LEU A 126 20.90 -0.20 -8.02
C LEU A 126 19.89 -0.56 -9.11
N LEU A 127 20.26 -1.42 -10.06
CA LEU A 127 19.39 -1.85 -11.14
C LEU A 127 18.54 -3.09 -10.80
N ASN A 128 19.03 -3.97 -9.93
CA ASN A 128 18.43 -5.30 -9.73
C ASN A 128 17.94 -5.55 -8.29
N ASP A 129 18.20 -4.66 -7.34
CA ASP A 129 17.84 -4.88 -5.95
C ASP A 129 16.31 -4.81 -5.76
N PRO A 130 15.67 -5.89 -5.26
CA PRO A 130 14.22 -5.96 -5.14
C PRO A 130 13.65 -4.99 -4.09
N LEU A 131 14.44 -4.54 -3.11
CA LEU A 131 13.98 -3.56 -2.12
C LEU A 131 13.88 -2.16 -2.70
N ILE A 132 14.75 -1.81 -3.65
CA ILE A 132 14.65 -0.54 -4.40
C ILE A 132 13.39 -0.57 -5.24
N ALA A 133 13.17 -1.63 -6.02
CA ALA A 133 11.96 -1.79 -6.84
C ALA A 133 10.67 -1.76 -5.99
N LEU A 134 10.66 -2.42 -4.83
CA LEU A 134 9.54 -2.37 -3.90
C LEU A 134 9.26 -0.94 -3.40
N SER A 135 10.30 -0.16 -3.13
CA SER A 135 10.16 1.21 -2.69
C SER A 135 9.69 2.15 -3.82
N GLU A 136 10.11 1.90 -5.06
CA GLU A 136 9.58 2.60 -6.25
C GLU A 136 8.07 2.36 -6.42
N GLU A 137 7.61 1.12 -6.23
CA GLU A 137 6.18 0.78 -6.23
C GLU A 137 5.41 1.50 -5.11
N GLN A 138 6.01 1.69 -3.93
CA GLN A 138 5.40 2.50 -2.87
C GLN A 138 5.24 3.98 -3.25
N VAL A 139 6.18 4.54 -4.02
CA VAL A 139 6.02 5.89 -4.59
C VAL A 139 4.88 5.90 -5.61
N ALA A 140 4.79 4.90 -6.50
CA ALA A 140 3.70 4.79 -7.46
C ALA A 140 2.32 4.70 -6.78
N ILE A 141 2.22 3.93 -5.68
CA ILE A 141 1.01 3.84 -4.84
C ILE A 141 0.66 5.21 -4.24
N ALA A 142 1.66 5.97 -3.75
CA ALA A 142 1.43 7.31 -3.22
C ALA A 142 0.95 8.29 -4.32
N VAL A 143 1.49 8.19 -5.54
CA VAL A 143 1.01 8.98 -6.69
C VAL A 143 -0.43 8.63 -7.03
N ALA A 144 -0.76 7.33 -7.07
CA ALA A 144 -2.12 6.87 -7.32
C ALA A 144 -3.11 7.31 -6.23
N SER A 145 -2.70 7.30 -4.95
CA SER A 145 -3.56 7.76 -3.85
C SER A 145 -3.87 9.25 -3.93
N ARG A 146 -2.90 10.09 -4.33
CA ARG A 146 -3.13 11.51 -4.65
C ARG A 146 -4.10 11.66 -5.82
N GLN A 147 -3.99 10.83 -6.86
CA GLN A 147 -4.92 10.86 -8.00
C GLN A 147 -6.35 10.49 -7.59
N ILE A 148 -6.53 9.47 -6.74
CA ILE A 148 -7.83 9.12 -6.17
C ILE A 148 -8.40 10.29 -5.36
N ALA A 149 -7.57 10.94 -4.53
CA ALA A 149 -7.98 12.11 -3.75
C ALA A 149 -8.33 13.32 -4.64
N ALA A 150 -7.61 13.54 -5.73
CA ALA A 150 -7.90 14.58 -6.71
C ALA A 150 -9.18 14.29 -7.50
N GLY A 151 -9.54 13.02 -7.69
CA GLY A 151 -10.76 12.58 -8.38
C GLY A 151 -12.06 13.09 -7.74
N LEU A 152 -12.04 13.44 -6.44
CA LEU A 152 -13.15 14.15 -5.79
C LEU A 152 -13.51 15.47 -6.50
N PHE A 153 -12.53 16.10 -7.14
CA PHE A 153 -12.71 17.37 -7.84
C PHE A 153 -12.99 17.20 -9.32
N ASP A 154 -13.09 15.98 -9.85
CA ASP A 154 -13.41 15.77 -11.27
C ASP A 154 -14.84 16.21 -11.60
N ALA A 155 -15.06 16.60 -12.85
CA ALA A 155 -16.42 16.87 -13.32
C ALA A 155 -17.14 15.54 -13.54
N ARG A 156 -18.25 15.32 -12.83
CA ARG A 156 -19.04 14.08 -12.94
C ARG A 156 -20.32 14.35 -13.73
N LEU A 157 -20.45 13.71 -14.89
CA LEU A 157 -21.73 13.60 -15.59
C LEU A 157 -22.59 12.53 -14.88
N SER A 158 -23.77 12.92 -14.41
CA SER A 158 -24.78 12.03 -13.86
C SER A 158 -25.98 12.04 -14.79
N THR A 159 -26.39 10.86 -15.24
CA THR A 159 -27.59 10.69 -16.06
C THR A 159 -28.48 9.64 -15.43
N GLY A 160 -29.75 9.94 -15.27
CA GLY A 160 -30.75 9.01 -14.78
C GLY A 160 -31.97 8.97 -15.70
N ILE A 161 -32.52 7.77 -15.82
CA ILE A 161 -33.79 7.52 -16.51
C ILE A 161 -34.62 6.68 -15.55
N SER A 162 -35.82 7.17 -15.21
CA SER A 162 -36.73 6.43 -14.35
C SER A 162 -38.12 6.35 -14.92
N TYR A 163 -38.77 5.22 -14.69
CA TYR A 163 -40.18 5.01 -14.99
C TYR A 163 -40.85 4.40 -13.77
N SER A 164 -41.94 5.00 -13.32
CA SER A 164 -42.71 4.49 -12.19
C SER A 164 -44.20 4.44 -12.52
N ARG A 165 -44.85 3.37 -12.06
CA ARG A 165 -46.31 3.19 -12.11
C ARG A 165 -46.83 3.04 -10.70
N ARG A 166 -47.68 3.97 -10.26
CA ARG A 166 -48.30 3.96 -8.93
C ARG A 166 -49.78 3.69 -9.04
N HIS A 167 -50.26 2.76 -8.23
CA HIS A 167 -51.67 2.52 -7.99
C HIS A 167 -52.05 3.11 -6.63
N ALA A 168 -53.10 3.92 -6.59
CA ALA A 168 -53.65 4.49 -5.37
C ALA A 168 -55.18 4.36 -5.39
N GLU A 169 -55.76 4.13 -4.22
CA GLU A 169 -57.20 4.24 -4.06
C GLU A 169 -57.66 5.66 -4.42
N LEU A 170 -58.88 5.77 -4.94
CA LEU A 170 -59.52 7.06 -5.18
C LEU A 170 -59.79 7.76 -3.86
N SER A 171 -59.78 9.09 -3.86
CA SER A 171 -60.28 9.82 -2.70
C SER A 171 -61.80 9.67 -2.57
N GLU A 172 -62.34 9.83 -1.36
CA GLU A 172 -63.80 9.77 -1.13
C GLU A 172 -64.57 10.75 -2.03
N GLY A 173 -64.02 11.95 -2.25
CA GLY A 173 -64.61 12.94 -3.16
C GLY A 173 -64.66 12.48 -4.62
N GLU A 174 -63.62 11.79 -5.10
CA GLU A 174 -63.60 11.26 -6.46
C GLU A 174 -64.50 10.03 -6.64
N VAL A 175 -64.61 9.19 -5.61
CA VAL A 175 -65.56 8.07 -5.59
C VAL A 175 -66.99 8.61 -5.68
N ALA A 176 -67.34 9.62 -4.88
CA ALA A 176 -68.64 10.26 -4.92
C ALA A 176 -68.93 10.89 -6.29
N GLN A 177 -67.95 11.59 -6.88
CA GLN A 177 -68.10 12.17 -8.22
C GLN A 177 -68.31 11.09 -9.30
N ASN A 178 -67.55 9.99 -9.26
CA ASN A 178 -67.73 8.88 -10.18
C ASN A 178 -69.10 8.22 -9.98
N GLN A 179 -69.54 8.04 -8.73
CA GLN A 179 -70.85 7.48 -8.41
C GLN A 179 -71.99 8.37 -8.93
N ASP A 180 -71.88 9.68 -8.77
CA ASP A 180 -72.88 10.64 -9.25
C ASP A 180 -72.95 10.67 -10.78
N GLN A 181 -71.81 10.61 -11.47
CA GLN A 181 -71.77 10.52 -12.93
C GLN A 181 -72.32 9.18 -13.43
N PHE A 182 -72.00 8.09 -12.73
CA PHE A 182 -72.52 6.77 -13.02
C PHE A 182 -74.05 6.70 -12.85
N ASN A 183 -74.57 7.29 -11.77
CA ASN A 183 -76.00 7.38 -11.48
C ASN A 183 -76.73 8.25 -12.50
N ARG A 184 -76.18 9.43 -12.84
CA ARG A 184 -76.74 10.33 -13.86
C ARG A 184 -76.83 9.67 -15.23
N ASN A 185 -75.75 9.06 -15.70
CA ASN A 185 -75.76 8.36 -16.99
C ASN A 185 -76.68 7.14 -16.98
N THR A 186 -76.79 6.44 -15.84
CA THR A 186 -77.76 5.33 -15.70
C THR A 186 -79.21 5.81 -15.77
N ALA A 187 -79.52 6.96 -15.15
CA ALA A 187 -80.85 7.57 -15.24
C ALA A 187 -81.17 8.02 -16.67
N LEU A 188 -80.20 8.64 -17.37
CA LEU A 188 -80.35 9.06 -18.75
C LEU A 188 -80.62 7.88 -19.69
N ILE A 189 -79.86 6.78 -19.57
CA ILE A 189 -80.08 5.55 -20.36
C ILE A 189 -81.50 4.98 -20.13
N LYS A 190 -81.98 4.99 -18.89
CA LYS A 190 -83.33 4.52 -18.56
C LYS A 190 -84.40 5.42 -19.18
N ALA A 191 -84.25 6.75 -19.07
CA ALA A 191 -85.18 7.72 -19.63
C ALA A 191 -85.25 7.62 -21.17
N THR A 192 -84.09 7.59 -21.85
CA THR A 192 -84.03 7.44 -23.32
C THR A 192 -84.62 6.11 -23.78
N GLN A 193 -84.42 5.02 -23.01
CA GLN A 193 -85.01 3.73 -23.33
C GLN A 193 -86.54 3.74 -23.22
N GLN A 194 -87.08 4.41 -22.20
CA GLN A 194 -88.54 4.56 -22.04
C GLN A 194 -89.14 5.38 -23.18
N GLU A 195 -88.54 6.53 -23.50
CA GLU A 195 -89.00 7.35 -24.63
C GLU A 195 -88.90 6.59 -25.95
N LYS A 196 -87.79 5.87 -26.19
CA LYS A 196 -87.63 4.98 -27.34
C LYS A 196 -88.77 3.98 -27.46
N THR A 197 -89.08 3.24 -26.38
CA THR A 197 -90.18 2.25 -26.41
C THR A 197 -91.54 2.89 -26.69
N LYS A 198 -91.76 4.11 -26.19
CA LYS A 198 -92.99 4.87 -26.46
C LYS A 198 -93.06 5.30 -27.92
N LEU A 199 -91.95 5.84 -28.45
CA LEU A 199 -91.84 6.31 -29.83
C LEU A 199 -91.96 5.16 -30.85
N GLU A 200 -91.38 4.00 -30.55
CA GLU A 200 -91.51 2.78 -31.36
C GLU A 200 -92.96 2.28 -31.40
N ALA A 201 -93.67 2.28 -30.26
CA ALA A 201 -95.10 1.95 -30.21
C ALA A 201 -95.95 2.96 -31.00
N GLU A 202 -95.60 4.23 -30.91
CA GLU A 202 -96.23 5.34 -31.62
C GLU A 202 -96.00 5.29 -33.15
N ILE A 203 -94.79 4.93 -33.59
CA ILE A 203 -94.47 4.65 -35.01
C ILE A 203 -95.28 3.45 -35.49
N LYS A 204 -95.34 2.37 -34.69
CA LYS A 204 -96.13 1.18 -35.02
C LYS A 204 -97.63 1.49 -35.16
N GLN A 205 -98.17 2.37 -34.31
CA GLN A 205 -99.55 2.85 -34.42
C GLN A 205 -99.80 3.67 -35.69
N LEU A 206 -98.87 4.55 -36.08
CA LEU A 206 -98.98 5.35 -37.32
C LEU A 206 -98.83 4.48 -38.58
N GLN A 207 -97.97 3.46 -38.54
CA GLN A 207 -97.80 2.48 -39.61
C GLN A 207 -99.03 1.57 -39.76
N ALA A 208 -99.65 1.16 -38.64
CA ALA A 208 -100.93 0.43 -38.64
C ALA A 208 -102.11 1.26 -39.20
N GLY A 209 -101.96 2.59 -39.31
CA GLY A 209 -102.89 3.46 -40.02
C GLY A 209 -102.70 3.50 -41.54
N ILE A 210 -101.69 2.82 -42.08
CA ILE A 210 -101.29 2.82 -43.50
C ILE A 210 -101.41 1.41 -44.16
N GLU A 211 -101.62 0.33 -43.40
CA GLU A 211 -101.97 -1.01 -43.91
C GLU A 211 -102.85 -1.77 -42.90
N PRO A 212 -103.88 -2.53 -43.32
CA PRO A 212 -104.85 -3.15 -42.42
C PRO A 212 -104.34 -4.48 -41.84
N ASP A 213 -104.05 -4.51 -40.54
CA ASP A 213 -103.95 -5.76 -39.77
C ASP A 213 -105.30 -6.02 -39.08
N ALA A 214 -106.04 -7.02 -39.56
CA ALA A 214 -107.47 -7.22 -39.30
C ALA A 214 -107.84 -7.84 -37.93
N ASP A 215 -106.90 -8.07 -37.01
CA ASP A 215 -107.11 -9.01 -35.90
C ASP A 215 -107.14 -8.41 -34.47
N THR A 216 -107.14 -7.08 -34.29
CA THR A 216 -107.33 -6.48 -32.96
C THR A 216 -108.67 -5.74 -32.82
N LYS A 217 -109.39 -6.00 -31.70
CA LYS A 217 -110.71 -5.38 -31.39
C LYS A 217 -110.69 -3.84 -31.39
N GLU A 218 -109.55 -3.24 -31.07
CA GLU A 218 -109.36 -1.78 -31.08
C GLU A 218 -109.16 -1.24 -32.51
N GLY A 219 -108.63 -2.07 -33.42
CA GLY A 219 -108.56 -1.81 -34.86
C GLY A 219 -109.94 -1.84 -35.53
N GLN A 220 -110.80 -2.80 -35.15
CA GLN A 220 -112.16 -2.92 -35.69
C GLN A 220 -113.04 -1.71 -35.31
N LEU A 221 -112.96 -1.22 -34.07
CA LEU A 221 -113.73 -0.05 -33.61
C LEU A 221 -113.29 1.25 -34.31
N ARG A 222 -111.98 1.38 -34.60
CA ARG A 222 -111.44 2.51 -35.36
C ARG A 222 -111.72 2.43 -36.85
N GLN A 223 -111.81 1.23 -37.42
CA GLN A 223 -112.22 1.03 -38.81
C GLN A 223 -113.68 1.45 -39.00
N GLU A 224 -114.56 1.09 -38.07
CA GLU A 224 -115.97 1.51 -38.07
C GLU A 224 -116.12 3.04 -37.91
N GLN A 225 -115.31 3.67 -37.05
CA GLN A 225 -115.28 5.13 -36.89
C GLN A 225 -114.68 5.87 -38.10
N ASN A 226 -113.65 5.30 -38.73
CA ASN A 226 -113.07 5.85 -39.96
C ASN A 226 -114.03 5.69 -41.15
N ASP A 227 -114.73 4.56 -41.27
CA ASP A 227 -115.75 4.34 -42.29
C ASP A 227 -116.93 5.30 -42.09
N ALA A 228 -117.34 5.57 -40.84
CA ALA A 228 -118.36 6.57 -40.52
C ALA A 228 -117.90 8.01 -40.81
N ALA A 229 -116.64 8.36 -40.52
CA ALA A 229 -116.07 9.66 -40.84
C ALA A 229 -115.88 9.84 -42.36
N LEU A 230 -115.55 8.77 -43.07
CA LEU A 230 -115.45 8.73 -44.53
C LEU A 230 -116.83 8.87 -45.19
N ASP A 231 -117.89 8.37 -44.58
CA ASP A 231 -119.28 8.55 -45.05
C ASP A 231 -119.76 10.00 -44.89
N VAL A 232 -119.39 10.65 -43.77
CA VAL A 232 -119.64 12.09 -43.55
C VAL A 232 -118.83 12.96 -44.53
N LEU A 233 -117.57 12.60 -44.81
CA LEU A 233 -116.73 13.29 -45.80
C LEU A 233 -117.20 13.06 -47.25
N LYS A 234 -117.74 11.88 -47.58
CA LYS A 234 -118.41 11.61 -48.86
C LYS A 234 -119.65 12.47 -49.06
N GLN A 235 -120.44 12.70 -48.00
CA GLN A 235 -121.59 13.62 -48.05
C GLN A 235 -121.18 15.09 -48.20
N LEU A 236 -120.06 15.53 -47.60
CA LEU A 236 -119.55 16.90 -47.71
C LEU A 236 -118.76 17.18 -49.00
N GLY A 237 -118.11 16.17 -49.60
CA GLY A 237 -117.28 16.31 -50.81
C GLY A 237 -118.07 16.49 -52.11
N VAL A 238 -119.27 15.90 -52.22
CA VAL A 238 -120.14 16.03 -53.42
C VAL A 238 -120.69 17.46 -53.58
N ALA A 239 -120.77 18.24 -52.49
CA ALA A 239 -121.25 19.63 -52.53
C ALA A 239 -120.18 20.65 -52.98
N ASN A 240 -118.88 20.30 -52.95
CA ASN A 240 -117.77 21.26 -53.16
C ASN A 240 -116.69 20.79 -54.16
N GLY A 241 -116.89 19.70 -54.91
CA GLY A 241 -116.02 19.31 -56.04
C GLY A 241 -114.61 18.81 -55.66
N ILE A 242 -114.44 18.19 -54.48
CA ILE A 242 -113.14 17.69 -54.00
C ILE A 242 -113.01 16.19 -54.30
N ASP A 243 -111.94 15.79 -55.02
CA ASP A 243 -111.58 14.40 -55.30
C ASP A 243 -111.17 13.65 -54.02
N ILE A 244 -111.94 12.62 -53.65
CA ILE A 244 -111.75 11.81 -52.43
C ILE A 244 -110.41 11.07 -52.47
N ALA A 245 -109.93 10.66 -53.65
CA ALA A 245 -108.62 10.01 -53.80
C ALA A 245 -107.45 10.99 -53.58
N ALA A 246 -107.68 12.30 -53.65
CA ALA A 246 -106.67 13.31 -53.33
C ALA A 246 -106.55 13.57 -51.81
N LEU A 247 -107.64 13.38 -51.06
CA LEU A 247 -107.64 13.47 -49.59
C LEU A 247 -106.94 12.26 -48.94
N ASP A 248 -107.17 11.05 -49.45
CA ASP A 248 -106.48 9.84 -48.98
C ASP A 248 -104.96 9.92 -49.23
N ARG A 249 -104.55 10.35 -50.42
CA ARG A 249 -103.13 10.60 -50.73
C ARG A 249 -102.47 11.60 -49.78
N LYS A 250 -103.20 12.66 -49.40
CA LYS A 250 -102.70 13.69 -48.48
C LYS A 250 -102.64 13.20 -47.03
N ARG A 251 -103.57 12.34 -46.61
CA ARG A 251 -103.53 11.65 -45.30
C ARG A 251 -102.34 10.70 -45.20
N ASP A 252 -102.09 9.91 -46.24
CA ASP A 252 -100.94 9.00 -46.29
C ASP A 252 -99.61 9.74 -46.33
N GLU A 253 -99.55 10.87 -47.04
CA GLU A 253 -98.38 11.75 -47.06
C GLU A 253 -98.09 12.35 -45.68
N ILE A 254 -99.12 12.83 -44.96
CA ILE A 254 -98.99 13.32 -43.58
C ILE A 254 -98.54 12.20 -42.63
N ASN A 255 -99.09 11.01 -42.75
CA ASN A 255 -98.72 9.87 -41.91
C ASN A 255 -97.28 9.40 -42.20
N ARG A 256 -96.85 9.37 -43.48
CA ARG A 256 -95.46 9.09 -43.86
C ARG A 256 -94.49 10.13 -43.32
N GLN A 257 -94.82 11.42 -43.44
CA GLN A 257 -94.03 12.51 -42.84
C GLN A 257 -93.95 12.38 -41.31
N GLY A 258 -95.06 12.01 -40.65
CA GLY A 258 -95.11 11.77 -39.20
C GLY A 258 -94.26 10.58 -38.75
N VAL A 259 -94.18 9.51 -39.54
CA VAL A 259 -93.31 8.35 -39.28
C VAL A 259 -91.84 8.72 -39.47
N GLU A 260 -91.47 9.40 -40.56
CA GLU A 260 -90.07 9.80 -40.81
C GLU A 260 -89.56 10.77 -39.74
N THR A 261 -90.36 11.77 -39.35
CA THR A 261 -89.98 12.69 -38.25
C THR A 261 -89.73 11.94 -36.93
N ARG A 262 -90.52 10.91 -36.61
CA ARG A 262 -90.33 10.10 -35.40
C ARG A 262 -89.15 9.14 -35.50
N LYS A 263 -88.83 8.64 -36.70
CA LYS A 263 -87.59 7.86 -36.92
C LYS A 263 -86.35 8.73 -36.71
N GLU A 264 -86.34 9.96 -37.20
CA GLU A 264 -85.23 10.90 -36.93
C GLU A 264 -85.06 11.16 -35.42
N VAL A 265 -86.17 11.34 -34.68
CA VAL A 265 -86.14 11.45 -33.21
C VAL A 265 -85.66 10.15 -32.56
N LEU A 266 -86.04 8.98 -33.08
CA LEU A 266 -85.58 7.69 -32.59
C LEU A 266 -84.06 7.51 -32.79
N ASP A 267 -83.52 7.95 -33.92
CA ASP A 267 -82.09 7.88 -34.23
C ASP A 267 -81.27 8.81 -33.33
N THR A 268 -81.74 10.05 -33.10
CA THR A 268 -81.10 10.96 -32.15
C THR A 268 -81.15 10.43 -30.71
N LEU A 269 -82.23 9.77 -30.30
CA LEU A 269 -82.33 9.08 -29.01
C LEU A 269 -81.37 7.88 -28.92
N ASN A 270 -81.22 7.11 -30.00
CA ASN A 270 -80.27 6.01 -30.07
C ASN A 270 -78.82 6.50 -29.92
N ASP A 271 -78.47 7.59 -30.59
CA ASP A 271 -77.14 8.18 -30.49
C ASP A 271 -76.88 8.77 -29.10
N THR A 272 -77.87 9.47 -28.53
CA THR A 272 -77.81 9.97 -27.14
C THR A 272 -77.63 8.82 -26.14
N GLN A 273 -78.36 7.71 -26.31
CA GLN A 273 -78.25 6.54 -25.47
C GLN A 273 -76.88 5.86 -25.62
N ARG A 274 -76.37 5.72 -26.85
CA ARG A 274 -75.02 5.21 -27.12
C ARG A 274 -73.96 6.05 -26.43
N ASP A 275 -74.09 7.37 -26.48
CA ASP A 275 -73.14 8.27 -25.84
C ASP A 275 -73.25 8.24 -24.32
N ALA A 276 -74.46 8.14 -23.75
CA ALA A 276 -74.66 7.94 -22.32
C ALA A 276 -74.05 6.62 -21.82
N ILE A 277 -74.13 5.54 -22.61
CA ILE A 277 -73.47 4.25 -22.32
C ILE A 277 -71.95 4.40 -22.34
N LYS A 278 -71.38 5.07 -23.35
CA LYS A 278 -69.93 5.36 -23.42
C LYS A 278 -69.48 6.20 -22.22
N GLN A 279 -70.24 7.21 -21.81
CA GLN A 279 -69.92 8.05 -20.66
C GLN A 279 -70.02 7.27 -19.36
N LYS A 280 -71.04 6.42 -19.16
CA LYS A 280 -71.15 5.53 -18.00
C LYS A 280 -69.93 4.61 -17.86
N ALA A 281 -69.46 4.03 -18.98
CA ALA A 281 -68.28 3.16 -18.99
C ALA A 281 -66.98 3.89 -18.59
N LYS A 282 -66.89 5.21 -18.78
CA LYS A 282 -65.75 6.01 -18.32
C LYS A 282 -65.69 6.17 -16.80
N PHE A 283 -66.80 6.06 -16.07
CA PHE A 283 -66.87 6.32 -14.63
C PHE A 283 -67.32 5.10 -13.80
N PRO A 284 -66.57 3.98 -13.77
CA PRO A 284 -66.87 2.86 -12.88
C PRO A 284 -66.65 3.26 -11.40
N VAL A 285 -67.57 2.79 -10.55
CA VAL A 285 -67.61 3.05 -9.10
C VAL A 285 -66.34 2.55 -8.40
N ASN A 286 -65.77 1.42 -8.86
CA ASN A 286 -64.57 0.81 -8.30
C ASN A 286 -63.35 1.05 -9.21
N SER A 287 -62.91 2.31 -9.38
CA SER A 287 -61.66 2.60 -10.10
C SER A 287 -60.47 2.80 -9.16
N VAL A 288 -59.26 2.56 -9.68
CA VAL A 288 -58.00 2.85 -9.00
C VAL A 288 -57.29 3.95 -9.77
N ARG A 289 -56.72 4.92 -9.07
CA ARG A 289 -55.87 5.94 -9.67
C ARG A 289 -54.56 5.29 -10.07
N ARG A 290 -54.28 5.27 -11.37
CA ARG A 290 -53.00 4.86 -11.94
C ARG A 290 -52.25 6.10 -12.39
N THR A 291 -51.06 6.31 -11.84
CA THR A 291 -50.15 7.37 -12.24
C THR A 291 -48.90 6.74 -12.86
N ASP A 292 -48.63 7.08 -14.12
CA ASP A 292 -47.44 6.73 -14.87
C ASP A 292 -46.53 7.97 -14.90
N THR A 293 -45.30 7.86 -14.37
CA THR A 293 -44.30 8.93 -14.35
C THR A 293 -43.04 8.47 -15.07
N THR A 294 -42.54 9.27 -16.02
CA THR A 294 -41.25 9.06 -16.70
C THR A 294 -40.37 10.26 -16.43
N ALA A 295 -39.15 10.05 -15.93
CA ALA A 295 -38.21 11.14 -15.67
C ALA A 295 -36.86 10.88 -16.36
N TYR A 296 -36.28 11.95 -16.90
CA TYR A 296 -34.90 12.00 -17.37
C TYR A 296 -34.17 13.09 -16.60
N ASP A 297 -33.00 12.77 -16.05
CA ASP A 297 -32.12 13.74 -15.40
C ASP A 297 -30.72 13.65 -16.02
N ILE A 298 -30.15 14.81 -16.34
CA ILE A 298 -28.77 14.96 -16.81
C ILE A 298 -28.17 16.10 -15.99
N SER A 299 -27.11 15.85 -15.26
CA SER A 299 -26.41 16.89 -14.48
C SER A 299 -24.90 16.73 -14.57
N VAL A 300 -24.17 17.83 -14.55
CA VAL A 300 -22.71 17.82 -14.47
C VAL A 300 -22.30 18.44 -13.14
N ILE A 301 -21.77 17.64 -12.22
CA ILE A 301 -21.39 18.08 -10.88
C ILE A 301 -19.88 18.35 -10.86
N LYS A 302 -19.47 19.56 -10.45
CA LYS A 302 -18.07 19.93 -10.25
C LYS A 302 -17.87 20.50 -8.85
N GLN A 303 -17.08 19.81 -8.03
CA GLN A 303 -16.61 20.34 -6.76
C GLN A 303 -15.28 21.07 -6.96
N PHE A 304 -15.15 22.26 -6.40
CA PHE A 304 -13.91 23.04 -6.38
C PHE A 304 -13.15 22.80 -5.08
N ARG A 305 -11.83 23.02 -5.11
CA ARG A 305 -10.93 22.83 -3.95
C ARG A 305 -11.25 23.72 -2.75
N ASN A 306 -12.07 24.77 -2.91
CA ASN A 306 -12.55 25.61 -1.81
C ASN A 306 -13.84 25.07 -1.15
N GLY A 307 -14.40 23.97 -1.67
CA GLY A 307 -15.63 23.34 -1.19
C GLY A 307 -16.89 23.71 -1.97
N VAL A 308 -16.84 24.72 -2.85
CA VAL A 308 -18.00 25.12 -3.66
C VAL A 308 -18.33 24.04 -4.69
N VAL A 309 -19.62 23.75 -4.89
CA VAL A 309 -20.09 22.78 -5.89
C VAL A 309 -20.96 23.51 -6.91
N LEU A 310 -20.64 23.34 -8.18
CA LEU A 310 -21.42 23.82 -9.32
C LEU A 310 -22.07 22.62 -10.02
N SER A 311 -23.37 22.71 -10.26
CA SER A 311 -24.16 21.63 -10.86
C SER A 311 -25.19 22.17 -11.85
N PRO A 312 -24.80 22.46 -13.11
CA PRO A 312 -25.76 22.59 -14.20
C PRO A 312 -26.53 21.28 -14.40
N TYR A 313 -27.83 21.39 -14.64
CA TYR A 313 -28.72 20.26 -14.86
C TYR A 313 -29.78 20.52 -15.91
N LEU A 314 -30.26 19.42 -16.47
CA LEU A 314 -31.37 19.30 -17.39
C LEU A 314 -32.26 18.18 -16.87
N GLN A 315 -33.51 18.48 -16.59
CA GLN A 315 -34.48 17.53 -16.05
C GLN A 315 -35.74 17.56 -16.91
N TYR A 316 -36.33 16.39 -17.13
CA TYR A 316 -37.63 16.23 -17.77
C TYR A 316 -38.47 15.27 -16.94
N ASP A 317 -39.68 15.68 -16.63
CA ASP A 317 -40.67 14.87 -15.94
C ASP A 317 -41.97 14.85 -16.74
N ASN A 318 -42.41 13.66 -17.10
CA ASN A 318 -43.74 13.41 -17.61
C ASN A 318 -44.56 12.72 -16.54
N SER A 319 -45.68 13.32 -16.14
CA SER A 319 -46.65 12.68 -15.26
C SER A 319 -48.03 12.59 -15.91
N GLN A 320 -48.61 11.40 -15.77
CA GLN A 320 -49.89 11.08 -16.35
C GLN A 320 -50.71 10.22 -15.42
N ASN A 321 -51.95 10.64 -15.15
CA ASN A 321 -52.88 9.80 -14.41
C ASN A 321 -54.13 9.46 -15.24
N ASN A 322 -54.70 8.29 -14.98
CA ASN A 322 -55.89 7.79 -15.68
C ASN A 322 -57.20 8.54 -15.30
N ILE A 323 -57.24 9.28 -14.20
CA ILE A 323 -58.44 10.00 -13.73
C ILE A 323 -58.58 11.34 -14.45
N SER A 324 -57.55 12.17 -14.39
CA SER A 324 -57.37 13.41 -15.13
C SER A 324 -57.57 13.18 -16.63
N ARG A 325 -56.97 12.12 -17.20
CA ARG A 325 -57.21 11.74 -18.59
C ARG A 325 -58.69 11.50 -18.92
N ARG A 326 -59.46 10.90 -18.00
CA ARG A 326 -60.91 10.70 -18.19
C ARG A 326 -61.68 12.03 -18.13
N ASN A 327 -61.22 12.95 -17.29
CA ASN A 327 -61.81 14.28 -17.11
C ASN A 327 -61.36 15.30 -18.18
N GLY A 328 -60.70 14.85 -19.25
CA GLY A 328 -60.21 15.72 -20.32
C GLY A 328 -58.95 16.52 -19.97
N GLN A 329 -58.41 16.35 -18.76
CA GLN A 329 -57.11 16.90 -18.38
C GLN A 329 -56.01 16.12 -19.07
N ARG A 330 -55.09 16.84 -19.68
CA ARG A 330 -54.07 16.28 -20.57
C ARG A 330 -52.83 15.80 -19.79
N ARG A 331 -51.88 15.21 -20.52
CA ARG A 331 -50.57 14.78 -20.00
C ARG A 331 -49.80 16.03 -19.56
N VAL A 332 -49.11 15.98 -18.43
CA VAL A 332 -48.28 17.10 -17.96
C VAL A 332 -46.82 16.74 -18.20
N ASN A 333 -46.19 17.49 -19.10
CA ASN A 333 -44.75 17.44 -19.33
C ASN A 333 -44.12 18.68 -18.71
N VAL A 334 -43.12 18.47 -17.86
CA VAL A 334 -42.33 19.54 -17.25
C VAL A 334 -40.89 19.31 -17.64
N ALA A 335 -40.24 20.35 -18.14
CA ALA A 335 -38.83 20.32 -18.45
C ALA A 335 -38.15 21.46 -17.70
N GLU A 336 -37.03 21.21 -17.06
CA GLU A 336 -36.29 22.20 -16.29
C GLU A 336 -34.83 22.18 -16.73
N MET A 337 -34.28 23.35 -16.99
CA MET A 337 -32.84 23.52 -17.14
C MET A 337 -32.37 24.53 -16.12
N GLY A 338 -31.27 24.24 -15.44
CA GLY A 338 -30.84 25.10 -14.35
C GLY A 338 -29.37 24.95 -14.02
N LEU A 339 -28.96 25.81 -13.10
CA LEU A 339 -27.63 25.85 -12.54
C LEU A 339 -27.75 25.98 -11.03
N ASP A 340 -27.24 24.98 -10.33
CA ASP A 340 -27.13 24.98 -8.88
C ASP A 340 -25.71 25.33 -8.44
N LEU A 341 -25.59 26.27 -7.50
CA LEU A 341 -24.36 26.63 -6.83
C LEU A 341 -24.52 26.38 -5.33
N THR A 342 -23.76 25.44 -4.79
CA THR A 342 -23.74 25.11 -3.36
C THR A 342 -22.44 25.62 -2.72
N ILE A 343 -22.57 26.53 -1.75
CA ILE A 343 -21.46 27.15 -1.05
C ILE A 343 -21.47 26.67 0.41
N PRO A 344 -20.52 25.83 0.86
CA PRO A 344 -20.42 25.46 2.25
C PRO A 344 -19.92 26.65 3.09
N LEU A 345 -20.66 26.97 4.15
CA LEU A 345 -20.34 28.02 5.14
C LEU A 345 -19.77 27.43 6.44
N GLY A 346 -20.08 26.17 6.74
CA GLY A 346 -19.63 25.41 7.92
C GLY A 346 -18.60 24.33 7.57
N ARG A 347 -18.96 23.06 7.83
CA ARG A 347 -18.20 21.88 7.37
C ARG A 347 -17.99 21.91 5.86
N GLY A 348 -16.78 21.58 5.40
CA GLY A 348 -16.42 21.62 3.99
C GLY A 348 -16.02 23.00 3.46
N ARG A 349 -16.10 24.07 4.28
CA ARG A 349 -15.66 25.41 3.87
C ARG A 349 -14.14 25.54 3.85
N GLY A 350 -13.61 26.01 2.73
CA GLY A 350 -12.20 26.37 2.59
C GLY A 350 -11.35 25.22 2.08
N THR A 351 -10.11 25.55 1.71
CA THR A 351 -9.22 24.63 1.00
C THR A 351 -8.84 23.41 1.83
N ILE A 352 -8.44 23.59 3.09
CA ILE A 352 -8.04 22.47 3.95
C ILE A 352 -9.21 21.52 4.23
N ALA A 353 -10.43 22.04 4.43
CA ALA A 353 -11.60 21.20 4.69
C ALA A 353 -11.99 20.36 3.46
N ALA A 354 -11.96 20.96 2.26
CA ALA A 354 -12.38 20.32 1.02
C ALA A 354 -11.26 19.48 0.37
N SER A 355 -10.04 20.01 0.24
CA SER A 355 -8.89 19.37 -0.44
C SER A 355 -7.79 18.88 0.49
N GLY A 356 -8.04 18.79 1.81
CA GLY A 356 -7.03 18.35 2.77
C GLY A 356 -6.46 16.94 2.50
N GLN A 357 -7.26 16.01 1.97
CA GLN A 357 -6.77 14.68 1.58
C GLN A 357 -5.84 14.73 0.36
N GLU A 358 -6.18 15.52 -0.67
CA GLU A 358 -5.35 15.71 -1.88
C GLU A 358 -4.00 16.33 -1.52
N MET A 359 -4.03 17.40 -0.72
CA MET A 359 -2.82 18.09 -0.25
C MET A 359 -1.96 17.21 0.67
N ALA A 360 -2.57 16.39 1.53
CA ALA A 360 -1.84 15.47 2.39
C ALA A 360 -1.18 14.36 1.55
N ALA A 361 -1.90 13.81 0.57
CA ALA A 361 -1.36 12.82 -0.35
C ALA A 361 -0.21 13.37 -1.20
N GLU A 362 -0.24 14.65 -1.57
CA GLU A 362 0.87 15.33 -2.25
C GLU A 362 2.13 15.40 -1.36
N ILE A 363 1.99 15.73 -0.09
CA ILE A 363 3.09 15.70 0.88
C ILE A 363 3.58 14.25 1.11
N ASP A 364 2.67 13.28 1.14
CA ASP A 364 3.02 11.86 1.30
C ASP A 364 3.78 11.31 0.10
N ILE A 365 3.58 11.82 -1.13
CA ILE A 365 4.44 11.50 -2.29
C ILE A 365 5.88 11.94 -2.02
N GLU A 366 6.08 13.17 -1.54
CA GLU A 366 7.43 13.64 -1.19
C GLU A 366 8.05 12.79 -0.07
N ALA A 367 7.24 12.38 0.92
CA ALA A 367 7.69 11.49 1.97
C ALA A 367 8.10 10.11 1.43
N SER A 368 7.33 9.52 0.52
CA SER A 368 7.65 8.24 -0.13
C SER A 368 8.90 8.33 -1.00
N GLN A 369 9.08 9.42 -1.75
CA GLN A 369 10.30 9.65 -2.54
C GLN A 369 11.55 9.72 -1.64
N LEU A 370 11.45 10.41 -0.50
CA LEU A 370 12.54 10.46 0.48
C LEU A 370 12.77 9.09 1.14
N SER A 371 11.73 8.30 1.38
CA SER A 371 11.87 6.92 1.85
C SER A 371 12.63 6.06 0.84
N LEU A 372 12.32 6.18 -0.46
CA LEU A 372 13.06 5.53 -1.54
C LEU A 372 14.54 5.93 -1.53
N GLN A 373 14.85 7.21 -1.40
CA GLN A 373 16.24 7.67 -1.30
C GLN A 373 16.98 7.04 -0.11
N HIS A 374 16.30 6.88 1.04
CA HIS A 374 16.88 6.21 2.19
C HIS A 374 17.13 4.72 1.92
N THR A 375 16.14 4.02 1.36
CA THR A 375 16.27 2.60 0.98
C THR A 375 17.45 2.43 0.03
N VAL A 376 17.57 3.26 -1.00
CA VAL A 376 18.72 3.25 -1.91
C VAL A 376 20.04 3.41 -1.14
N ALA A 377 20.15 4.39 -0.24
CA ALA A 377 21.36 4.60 0.54
C ALA A 377 21.71 3.39 1.44
N GLU A 378 20.70 2.75 2.04
CA GLU A 378 20.86 1.54 2.85
C GLU A 378 21.35 0.36 2.00
N ARG A 379 20.77 0.17 0.80
CA ARG A 379 21.21 -0.88 -0.14
C ARG A 379 22.65 -0.64 -0.60
N VAL A 380 23.01 0.60 -0.94
CA VAL A 380 24.40 0.94 -1.31
C VAL A 380 25.38 0.66 -0.17
N ALA A 381 25.03 1.00 1.08
CA ALA A 381 25.87 0.70 2.24
C ALA A 381 26.00 -0.82 2.48
N SER A 382 24.92 -1.58 2.28
CA SER A 382 24.91 -3.03 2.39
C SER A 382 25.81 -3.70 1.34
N VAL A 383 25.70 -3.28 0.07
CA VAL A 383 26.56 -3.78 -1.02
C VAL A 383 28.02 -3.46 -0.77
N ALA A 384 28.33 -2.22 -0.36
CA ALA A 384 29.70 -1.83 -0.04
C ALA A 384 30.28 -2.66 1.12
N SER A 385 29.47 -2.95 2.12
CA SER A 385 29.89 -3.80 3.25
C SER A 385 30.16 -5.24 2.81
N ALA A 386 29.26 -5.84 2.02
CA ALA A 386 29.44 -7.18 1.46
C ALA A 386 30.69 -7.25 0.55
N TYR A 387 30.91 -6.21 -0.25
CA TYR A 387 32.08 -6.10 -1.13
C TYR A 387 33.39 -6.06 -0.34
N TRP A 388 33.47 -5.26 0.73
CA TRP A 388 34.68 -5.21 1.54
C TRP A 388 34.94 -6.51 2.32
N ASN A 389 33.88 -7.20 2.76
CA ASN A 389 34.02 -8.54 3.34
C ASN A 389 34.61 -9.54 2.34
N LEU A 390 34.19 -9.49 1.06
CA LEU A 390 34.77 -10.30 -0.01
C LEU A 390 36.25 -9.97 -0.26
N ALA A 391 36.58 -8.68 -0.38
CA ALA A 391 37.96 -8.24 -0.59
C ALA A 391 38.88 -8.70 0.56
N ALA A 392 38.41 -8.63 1.81
CA ALA A 392 39.14 -9.12 2.97
C ALA A 392 39.30 -10.65 2.99
N ALA A 393 38.26 -11.40 2.60
CA ALA A 393 38.33 -12.85 2.49
C ALA A 393 39.36 -13.30 1.43
N GLN A 394 39.44 -12.58 0.31
CA GLN A 394 40.46 -12.83 -0.72
C GLN A 394 41.88 -12.52 -0.21
N GLU A 395 42.10 -11.38 0.46
CA GLU A 395 43.40 -11.03 1.03
C GLU A 395 43.84 -12.06 2.10
N GLN A 396 42.90 -12.54 2.92
CA GLN A 396 43.15 -13.57 3.92
C GLN A 396 43.49 -14.94 3.30
N LEU A 397 42.79 -15.35 2.24
CA LEU A 397 43.09 -16.59 1.52
C LEU A 397 44.47 -16.54 0.88
N ALA A 398 44.79 -15.46 0.15
CA ALA A 398 46.11 -15.28 -0.47
C ALA A 398 47.24 -15.36 0.57
N PHE A 399 47.02 -14.79 1.75
CA PHE A 399 47.95 -14.86 2.86
C PHE A 399 48.12 -16.31 3.40
N LEU A 400 47.02 -17.05 3.58
CA LEU A 400 47.06 -18.42 4.11
C LEU A 400 47.62 -19.44 3.11
N VAL A 401 47.38 -19.26 1.80
CA VAL A 401 48.04 -20.04 0.74
C VAL A 401 49.56 -19.87 0.83
N ARG A 402 50.05 -18.63 1.02
CA ARG A 402 51.48 -18.38 1.22
C ARG A 402 52.04 -19.07 2.47
N SER A 403 51.27 -19.09 3.56
CA SER A 403 51.62 -19.80 4.78
C SER A 403 51.70 -21.32 4.54
N GLU A 404 50.76 -21.90 3.80
CA GLU A 404 50.78 -23.33 3.44
C GLU A 404 52.03 -23.70 2.62
N ILE A 405 52.35 -22.93 1.57
CA ILE A 405 53.55 -23.14 0.75
C ILE A 405 54.81 -23.10 1.62
N THR A 406 54.88 -22.13 2.53
CA THR A 406 56.04 -21.96 3.43
C THR A 406 56.17 -23.13 4.41
N ASN A 407 55.07 -23.58 5.01
CA ASN A 407 55.04 -24.72 5.93
C ASN A 407 55.30 -26.06 5.24
N SER A 408 54.84 -26.22 3.99
CA SER A 408 55.14 -27.36 3.12
C SER A 408 56.65 -27.46 2.87
N ALA A 409 57.28 -26.35 2.44
CA ALA A 409 58.72 -26.28 2.22
C ALA A 409 59.51 -26.57 3.50
N LEU A 410 59.03 -26.08 4.66
CA LEU A 410 59.66 -26.33 5.96
C LEU A 410 59.60 -27.82 6.37
N SER A 411 58.46 -28.47 6.14
CA SER A 411 58.29 -29.90 6.38
C SER A 411 59.21 -30.73 5.49
N ALA A 412 59.27 -30.40 4.19
CA ALA A 412 60.16 -31.06 3.23
C ALA A 412 61.65 -30.87 3.56
N LEU A 413 62.04 -29.65 3.98
CA LEU A 413 63.39 -29.37 4.45
C LEU A 413 63.74 -30.22 5.68
N THR A 414 62.82 -30.32 6.65
CA THR A 414 63.02 -31.13 7.85
C THR A 414 63.22 -32.61 7.50
N ASP A 415 62.40 -33.15 6.60
CA ASP A 415 62.56 -34.54 6.13
C ASP A 415 63.93 -34.76 5.45
N SER A 416 64.45 -33.78 4.71
CA SER A 416 65.79 -33.86 4.12
C SER A 416 66.91 -33.84 5.16
N LEU A 417 66.77 -33.03 6.22
CA LEU A 417 67.73 -32.95 7.32
C LEU A 417 67.74 -34.23 8.17
N ILE A 418 66.59 -34.89 8.31
CA ILE A 418 66.48 -36.20 8.97
C ILE A 418 67.18 -37.28 8.13
N LYS A 419 66.98 -37.29 6.80
CA LYS A 419 67.69 -38.23 5.91
C LYS A 419 69.20 -38.04 5.94
N ALA A 420 69.66 -36.83 6.21
CA ALA A 420 71.08 -36.48 6.36
C ALA A 420 71.61 -36.66 7.80
N ASP A 421 70.82 -37.26 8.71
CA ASP A 421 71.13 -37.45 10.15
C ASP A 421 71.52 -36.15 10.89
N GLN A 422 71.04 -34.99 10.42
CA GLN A 422 71.31 -33.69 11.05
C GLN A 422 70.29 -33.31 12.11
N VAL A 423 69.07 -33.88 12.06
CA VAL A 423 67.98 -33.64 13.00
C VAL A 423 67.37 -34.98 13.44
N PRO A 424 66.98 -35.15 14.73
CA PRO A 424 66.35 -36.38 15.19
C PRO A 424 65.00 -36.66 14.49
N LYS A 425 64.68 -37.94 14.24
CA LYS A 425 63.39 -38.36 13.65
C LYS A 425 62.17 -37.83 14.42
N ALA A 426 62.27 -37.70 15.75
CA ALA A 426 61.22 -37.13 16.60
C ALA A 426 60.85 -35.68 16.22
N GLY A 427 61.79 -34.93 15.63
CA GLY A 427 61.61 -33.54 15.20
C GLY A 427 60.69 -33.36 13.97
N ALA A 428 60.33 -34.43 13.24
CA ALA A 428 59.43 -34.34 12.09
C ALA A 428 57.97 -34.05 12.46
N SER A 429 57.56 -34.42 13.67
CA SER A 429 56.16 -34.34 14.11
C SER A 429 55.61 -32.91 14.10
N GLN A 430 56.39 -31.95 14.60
CA GLN A 430 56.01 -30.54 14.70
C GLN A 430 55.81 -29.88 13.32
N PRO A 431 56.78 -29.91 12.37
CA PRO A 431 56.58 -29.36 11.03
C PRO A 431 55.43 -30.01 10.25
N ARG A 432 55.22 -31.34 10.39
CA ARG A 432 54.09 -32.03 9.74
C ARG A 432 52.75 -31.59 10.31
N ALA A 433 52.65 -31.44 11.63
CA ALA A 433 51.45 -30.91 12.28
C ALA A 433 51.17 -29.47 11.83
N ARG A 434 52.21 -28.64 11.68
CA ARG A 434 52.08 -27.27 11.16
C ARG A 434 51.61 -27.20 9.72
N TYR A 435 52.17 -28.05 8.85
CA TYR A 435 51.68 -28.17 7.48
C TYR A 435 50.20 -28.56 7.46
N ALA A 436 49.80 -29.61 8.18
CA ALA A 436 48.39 -30.02 8.27
C ALA A 436 47.47 -28.90 8.82
N GLN A 437 47.93 -28.15 9.82
CA GLN A 437 47.20 -27.00 10.35
C GLN A 437 47.06 -25.86 9.32
N SER A 438 48.10 -25.58 8.54
CA SER A 438 48.06 -24.57 7.49
C SER A 438 47.08 -24.94 6.37
N VAL A 439 47.01 -26.22 6.00
CA VAL A 439 46.01 -26.74 5.04
C VAL A 439 44.60 -26.54 5.59
N ALA A 440 44.35 -26.89 6.85
CA ALA A 440 43.04 -26.70 7.48
C ALA A 440 42.63 -25.20 7.52
N GLN A 441 43.58 -24.30 7.79
CA GLN A 441 43.34 -22.86 7.78
C GLN A 441 43.04 -22.33 6.36
N ARG A 442 43.76 -22.78 5.32
CA ARG A 442 43.44 -22.44 3.92
C ARG A 442 42.03 -22.88 3.56
N LEU A 443 41.67 -24.15 3.84
CA LEU A 443 40.35 -24.68 3.51
C LEU A 443 39.22 -23.88 4.20
N GLN A 444 39.41 -23.47 5.46
CA GLN A 444 38.44 -22.60 6.13
C GLN A 444 38.35 -21.21 5.46
N ALA A 445 39.46 -20.66 4.99
CA ALA A 445 39.46 -19.40 4.26
C ALA A 445 38.77 -19.50 2.89
N GLU A 446 38.85 -20.65 2.21
CA GLU A 446 38.09 -20.92 0.98
C GLU A 446 36.58 -20.97 1.23
N ILE A 447 36.15 -21.63 2.32
CA ILE A 447 34.74 -21.62 2.74
C ILE A 447 34.28 -20.18 3.01
N ASN A 448 35.08 -19.38 3.72
CA ASN A 448 34.75 -17.98 4.01
C ASN A 448 34.69 -17.12 2.73
N LEU A 449 35.57 -17.37 1.76
CA LEU A 449 35.55 -16.69 0.46
C LEU A 449 34.25 -17.01 -0.30
N GLN A 450 33.87 -18.29 -0.38
CA GLN A 450 32.63 -18.73 -1.02
C GLN A 450 31.40 -18.10 -0.37
N GLN A 451 31.35 -18.04 0.96
CA GLN A 451 30.27 -17.36 1.69
C GLN A 451 30.22 -15.86 1.40
N ALA A 452 31.38 -15.19 1.33
CA ALA A 452 31.44 -13.77 1.01
C ALA A 452 31.02 -13.48 -0.45
N GLN A 453 31.36 -14.36 -1.38
CA GLN A 453 30.91 -14.28 -2.78
C GLN A 453 29.39 -14.40 -2.89
N GLN A 454 28.81 -15.41 -2.24
CA GLN A 454 27.35 -15.60 -2.23
C GLN A 454 26.63 -14.41 -1.56
N SER A 455 27.16 -13.90 -0.45
CA SER A 455 26.62 -12.72 0.23
C SER A 455 26.63 -11.47 -0.65
N LEU A 456 27.72 -11.22 -1.39
CA LEU A 456 27.78 -10.13 -2.36
C LEU A 456 26.78 -10.34 -3.50
N ALA A 457 26.70 -11.54 -4.07
CA ALA A 457 25.79 -11.84 -5.17
C ALA A 457 24.30 -11.64 -4.80
N LEU A 458 23.90 -12.08 -3.60
CA LEU A 458 22.56 -11.83 -3.06
C LEU A 458 22.30 -10.33 -2.84
N THR A 459 23.29 -9.60 -2.31
CA THR A 459 23.14 -8.16 -2.03
C THR A 459 23.12 -7.32 -3.31
N MET A 460 23.76 -7.78 -4.40
CA MET A 460 23.68 -7.16 -5.73
C MET A 460 22.37 -7.48 -6.48
N GLY A 461 21.50 -8.31 -5.92
CA GLY A 461 20.26 -8.72 -6.58
C GLY A 461 20.46 -9.68 -7.76
N VAL A 462 21.58 -10.40 -7.81
CA VAL A 462 21.86 -11.37 -8.88
C VAL A 462 21.04 -12.65 -8.66
N ARG A 463 20.35 -13.11 -9.72
CA ARG A 463 19.48 -14.32 -9.69
C ARG A 463 20.29 -15.62 -9.68
N GLU A 464 19.61 -16.75 -9.49
CA GLU A 464 20.18 -18.11 -9.30
C GLU A 464 21.36 -18.46 -10.23
N ASP A 465 21.26 -18.17 -11.53
CA ASP A 465 22.31 -18.50 -12.51
C ASP A 465 23.66 -17.79 -12.24
N GLY A 466 23.62 -16.62 -11.60
CA GLY A 466 24.81 -15.84 -11.23
C GLY A 466 25.33 -16.12 -9.81
N LEU A 467 24.60 -16.87 -8.98
CA LEU A 467 25.07 -17.28 -7.65
C LEU A 467 26.18 -18.35 -7.73
N ILE A 468 26.12 -19.19 -8.77
CA ILE A 468 27.11 -20.26 -9.01
C ILE A 468 28.45 -19.66 -9.48
N TYR A 469 28.40 -18.52 -10.18
CA TYR A 469 29.58 -17.82 -10.72
C TYR A 469 29.73 -16.42 -10.12
N ALA A 470 29.57 -16.32 -8.80
CA ALA A 470 29.68 -15.05 -8.10
C ALA A 470 31.07 -14.41 -8.30
N PRO A 471 31.15 -13.11 -8.63
CA PRO A 471 32.40 -12.47 -9.02
C PRO A 471 33.38 -12.35 -7.85
N LEU A 472 34.64 -12.15 -8.19
CA LEU A 472 35.70 -11.80 -7.24
C LEU A 472 35.81 -10.27 -7.10
N ALA A 473 36.29 -9.76 -5.97
CA ALA A 473 36.58 -8.32 -5.86
C ALA A 473 37.80 -7.97 -6.71
N GLY A 474 37.67 -6.93 -7.53
CA GLY A 474 38.75 -6.34 -8.31
C GLY A 474 39.52 -5.24 -7.58
N ASP A 475 38.91 -4.60 -6.58
CA ASP A 475 39.54 -3.53 -5.79
C ASP A 475 40.18 -4.10 -4.50
N GLN A 476 41.32 -3.52 -4.11
CA GLN A 476 41.95 -3.81 -2.82
C GLN A 476 41.27 -3.05 -1.66
N LEU A 477 41.40 -3.56 -0.43
CA LEU A 477 40.92 -2.87 0.76
C LEU A 477 41.49 -1.43 0.83
N PRO A 478 40.66 -0.44 1.21
CA PRO A 478 41.06 0.95 1.19
C PRO A 478 42.26 1.22 2.11
N SER A 479 43.04 2.25 1.74
CA SER A 479 44.16 2.72 2.55
C SER A 479 43.66 3.33 3.87
N VAL A 480 44.46 3.19 4.91
CA VAL A 480 44.15 3.64 6.27
C VAL A 480 43.81 5.12 6.33
N ILE A 481 42.71 5.47 7.02
CA ILE A 481 42.44 6.85 7.42
C ILE A 481 43.27 7.16 8.68
N PRO A 482 44.20 8.14 8.64
CA PRO A 482 45.03 8.47 9.80
C PRO A 482 44.18 8.94 10.98
N GLU A 483 44.54 8.52 12.19
CA GLU A 483 43.81 8.85 13.43
C GLU A 483 43.60 10.37 13.60
N GLY A 484 44.59 11.18 13.21
CA GLY A 484 44.55 12.64 13.31
C GLY A 484 43.32 13.24 12.63
N ARG A 485 42.98 12.78 11.42
CA ARG A 485 41.81 13.29 10.68
C ARG A 485 40.47 12.87 11.28
N VAL A 486 40.43 11.77 12.02
CA VAL A 486 39.20 11.27 12.68
C VAL A 486 38.92 12.02 13.98
N ARG A 487 39.98 12.47 14.69
CA ARG A 487 39.85 13.23 15.94
C ARG A 487 39.20 14.59 15.77
N ASP A 488 39.37 15.22 14.61
CA ASP A 488 38.85 16.56 14.33
C ASP A 488 37.31 16.56 14.14
N LEU A 489 36.69 15.39 13.97
CA LEU A 489 35.25 15.24 13.83
C LEU A 489 34.57 15.11 15.20
N SER A 490 33.58 15.98 15.47
CA SER A 490 32.75 15.87 16.67
C SER A 490 31.44 15.11 16.37
N VAL A 491 30.98 14.26 17.29
CA VAL A 491 29.68 13.55 17.15
C VAL A 491 28.52 14.53 17.00
N ARG A 492 28.61 15.70 17.66
CA ARG A 492 27.57 16.74 17.61
C ARG A 492 27.44 17.34 16.21
N THR A 493 28.55 17.71 15.57
CA THR A 493 28.55 18.28 14.22
C THR A 493 28.07 17.25 13.20
N LEU A 494 28.48 15.98 13.36
CA LEU A 494 28.02 14.86 12.53
C LEU A 494 26.50 14.66 12.64
N ALA A 495 25.96 14.69 13.87
CA ALA A 495 24.52 14.55 14.11
C ALA A 495 23.70 15.69 13.51
N HIS A 496 24.17 16.93 13.66
CA HIS A 496 23.49 18.08 13.06
C HIS A 496 23.41 17.97 11.54
N SER A 497 24.53 17.66 10.89
CA SER A 497 24.54 17.42 9.44
C SER A 497 23.62 16.28 9.03
N ALA A 498 23.56 15.20 9.82
CA ALA A 498 22.72 14.05 9.51
C ALA A 498 21.23 14.42 9.44
N PHE A 499 20.73 15.31 10.31
CA PHE A 499 19.32 15.74 10.25
C PHE A 499 18.95 16.51 8.99
N GLU A 500 19.93 17.12 8.32
CA GLU A 500 19.73 17.82 7.06
C GLU A 500 19.85 16.88 5.85
N HIS A 501 20.68 15.84 5.96
CA HIS A 501 21.05 14.99 4.83
C HIS A 501 20.31 13.66 4.79
N ARG A 502 19.91 13.12 5.95
CA ARG A 502 19.24 11.83 6.03
C ARG A 502 17.82 11.88 5.48
N ALA A 503 17.60 11.07 4.46
CA ALA A 503 16.34 10.99 3.74
C ALA A 503 15.20 10.41 4.60
N ASP A 504 15.45 9.45 5.49
CA ASP A 504 14.45 8.90 6.43
C ASP A 504 13.95 9.95 7.44
N TYR A 505 14.85 10.77 7.99
CA TYR A 505 14.47 11.87 8.89
C TYR A 505 13.62 12.91 8.16
N ARG A 506 13.99 13.26 6.92
CA ARG A 506 13.22 14.19 6.08
C ARG A 506 11.86 13.60 5.70
N ALA A 507 11.78 12.31 5.38
CA ALA A 507 10.54 11.58 5.11
C ALA A 507 9.60 11.59 6.32
N ALA A 508 10.13 11.35 7.52
CA ALA A 508 9.37 11.42 8.76
C ALA A 508 8.83 12.83 9.04
N ARG A 509 9.63 13.87 8.74
CA ARG A 509 9.18 15.27 8.85
C ARG A 509 8.02 15.57 7.89
N LYS A 510 8.11 15.14 6.62
CA LYS A 510 7.01 15.28 5.65
C LYS A 510 5.76 14.51 6.08
N SER A 511 5.94 13.30 6.62
CA SER A 511 4.86 12.49 7.19
C SER A 511 4.13 13.21 8.35
N ILE A 512 4.85 13.98 9.17
CA ILE A 512 4.26 14.83 10.22
C ILE A 512 3.48 15.99 9.60
N ASP A 513 4.01 16.63 8.56
CA ASP A 513 3.35 17.76 7.89
C ASP A 513 2.03 17.32 7.21
N SER A 514 2.01 16.16 6.53
CA SER A 514 0.78 15.50 6.07
C SER A 514 -0.19 15.22 7.23
N GLY A 515 0.32 14.64 8.32
CA GLY A 515 -0.48 14.35 9.53
C GLY A 515 -1.10 15.59 10.18
N LYS A 516 -0.39 16.73 10.22
CA LYS A 516 -0.92 18.01 10.72
C LYS A 516 -2.09 18.48 9.87
N LEU A 517 -1.96 18.40 8.55
CA LEU A 517 -3.00 18.82 7.62
C LEU A 517 -4.27 17.99 7.77
N LEU A 518 -4.12 16.66 7.90
CA LEU A 518 -5.25 15.75 8.12
C LEU A 518 -5.92 15.95 9.48
N ALA A 519 -5.15 16.23 10.54
CA ALA A 519 -5.70 16.57 11.84
C ALA A 519 -6.47 17.90 11.79
N GLU A 520 -5.94 18.91 11.08
CA GLU A 520 -6.63 20.17 10.88
C GLU A 520 -7.92 20.02 10.06
N GLN A 521 -7.90 19.23 8.98
CA GLN A 521 -9.09 18.89 8.20
C GLN A 521 -10.16 18.24 9.09
N ALA A 522 -9.78 17.23 9.88
CA ALA A 522 -10.70 16.55 10.79
C ALA A 522 -11.28 17.52 11.83
N ARG A 523 -10.48 18.45 12.36
CA ARG A 523 -10.92 19.50 13.29
C ARG A 523 -11.98 20.41 12.66
N LEU A 524 -11.77 20.80 11.40
CA LEU A 524 -12.74 21.60 10.65
C LEU A 524 -14.04 20.82 10.37
N ASN A 525 -13.95 19.50 10.21
CA ASN A 525 -15.10 18.62 9.97
C ASN A 525 -15.95 18.32 11.21
N VAL A 526 -15.51 18.71 12.41
CA VAL A 526 -16.34 18.71 13.64
C VAL A 526 -17.38 19.84 13.63
N LYS A 527 -17.28 20.81 12.72
CA LYS A 527 -18.29 21.88 12.60
C LYS A 527 -19.60 21.32 12.01
N PRO A 528 -20.78 21.90 12.36
CA PRO A 528 -22.03 21.61 11.66
C PRO A 528 -21.93 21.92 10.17
N ARG A 529 -22.71 21.20 9.35
CA ARG A 529 -22.80 21.48 7.91
C ARG A 529 -23.83 22.60 7.71
N VAL A 530 -23.40 23.68 7.08
CA VAL A 530 -24.24 24.83 6.76
C VAL A 530 -23.94 25.16 5.31
N ASP A 531 -24.90 24.97 4.41
CA ASP A 531 -24.73 25.17 2.98
C ASP A 531 -25.68 26.27 2.50
N LEU A 532 -25.15 27.24 1.75
CA LEU A 532 -25.94 28.20 0.98
C LEU A 532 -26.13 27.65 -0.42
N ASN A 533 -27.37 27.37 -0.80
CA ASN A 533 -27.75 26.88 -2.12
C ASN A 533 -28.38 28.03 -2.91
N LEU A 534 -27.78 28.36 -4.06
CA LEU A 534 -28.28 29.33 -5.02
C LEU A 534 -28.64 28.55 -6.29
N SER A 535 -29.88 28.66 -6.76
CA SER A 535 -30.29 28.05 -8.01
C SER A 535 -30.88 29.09 -8.95
N ALA A 536 -30.58 28.95 -10.24
CA ALA A 536 -31.19 29.72 -11.31
C ALA A 536 -31.63 28.75 -12.39
N PHE A 537 -32.89 28.83 -12.80
CA PHE A 537 -33.49 27.81 -13.66
C PHE A 537 -34.58 28.39 -14.57
N TYR A 538 -34.86 27.65 -15.63
CA TYR A 538 -35.95 27.87 -16.56
C TYR A 538 -36.81 26.62 -16.60
N THR A 539 -38.13 26.81 -16.54
CA THR A 539 -39.09 25.70 -16.58
C THR A 539 -39.99 25.82 -17.80
N GLY A 540 -39.99 24.79 -18.64
CA GLY A 540 -40.99 24.58 -19.66
C GLY A 540 -42.10 23.69 -19.13
N ARG A 541 -43.35 24.03 -19.45
CA ARG A 541 -44.49 23.19 -19.11
C ARG A 541 -45.44 23.11 -20.30
N ASP A 542 -45.69 21.90 -20.73
CA ASP A 542 -46.59 21.59 -21.83
C ASP A 542 -47.65 20.61 -21.33
N GLU A 543 -48.89 20.92 -21.67
CA GLU A 543 -50.04 20.08 -21.39
C GLU A 543 -50.50 19.33 -22.66
N GLU A 544 -49.73 19.38 -23.76
CA GLU A 544 -50.04 18.71 -25.02
C GLU A 544 -49.34 17.34 -25.15
N GLY A 545 -50.00 16.41 -25.85
CA GLY A 545 -49.84 14.98 -25.63
C GLY A 545 -48.69 14.27 -26.35
N SER A 546 -47.75 14.96 -27.00
CA SER A 546 -46.74 14.32 -27.86
C SER A 546 -45.41 14.09 -27.12
N PRO A 547 -44.72 12.96 -27.35
CA PRO A 547 -43.32 12.78 -26.96
C PRO A 547 -42.34 13.65 -27.77
N GLU A 548 -42.78 14.22 -28.90
CA GLU A 548 -41.99 15.11 -29.75
C GLU A 548 -41.81 16.51 -29.12
N SER A 549 -42.59 16.87 -28.08
CA SER A 549 -42.53 18.17 -27.40
C SER A 549 -41.35 18.37 -26.44
N VAL A 550 -40.54 17.33 -26.16
CA VAL A 550 -39.40 17.42 -25.23
C VAL A 550 -38.41 18.53 -25.65
N TYR A 551 -38.17 18.71 -26.94
CA TYR A 551 -37.28 19.75 -27.44
C TYR A 551 -37.90 21.16 -27.36
N HIS A 552 -39.19 21.29 -27.68
CA HIS A 552 -39.94 22.56 -27.63
C HIS A 552 -40.04 23.10 -26.21
N LEU A 553 -40.13 22.21 -25.21
CA LEU A 553 -40.13 22.54 -23.79
C LEU A 553 -38.82 23.20 -23.29
N TYR A 554 -37.71 23.04 -24.01
CA TYR A 554 -36.42 23.68 -23.70
C TYR A 554 -36.10 24.86 -24.61
N THR A 555 -36.97 25.23 -25.55
CA THR A 555 -36.67 26.25 -26.57
C THR A 555 -37.80 27.25 -26.80
N GLU A 556 -39.05 26.81 -26.89
CA GLU A 556 -40.20 27.63 -27.29
C GLU A 556 -41.21 27.85 -26.16
N ASP A 557 -41.49 26.83 -25.34
CA ASP A 557 -42.48 26.87 -24.25
C ASP A 557 -41.85 27.11 -22.86
N ILE A 558 -40.77 27.89 -22.82
CA ILE A 558 -40.05 28.20 -21.58
C ILE A 558 -40.77 29.33 -20.82
N SER A 559 -41.12 29.08 -19.56
CA SER A 559 -41.52 30.11 -18.61
C SER A 559 -40.32 30.98 -18.22
N GLY A 560 -40.55 32.25 -17.89
CA GLY A 560 -39.49 33.20 -17.54
C GLY A 560 -38.52 32.73 -16.43
N PRO A 561 -37.38 33.41 -16.26
CA PRO A 561 -36.31 32.96 -15.37
C PRO A 561 -36.79 32.83 -13.92
N GLY A 562 -36.53 31.68 -13.31
CA GLY A 562 -36.69 31.41 -11.89
C GLY A 562 -35.34 31.48 -11.15
N PHE A 563 -35.39 31.88 -9.88
CA PHE A 563 -34.26 31.76 -8.97
C PHE A 563 -34.72 31.32 -7.59
N ALA A 564 -33.90 30.54 -6.89
CA ALA A 564 -34.14 30.22 -5.49
C ALA A 564 -32.86 30.38 -4.67
N VAL A 565 -33.04 30.82 -3.43
CA VAL A 565 -31.97 30.93 -2.43
C VAL A 565 -32.42 30.14 -1.22
N SER A 566 -31.64 29.16 -0.80
CA SER A 566 -31.93 28.38 0.39
C SER A 566 -30.70 28.19 1.26
N LEU A 567 -30.92 28.12 2.57
CA LEU A 567 -29.89 27.85 3.57
C LEU A 567 -30.22 26.51 4.22
N ARG A 568 -29.36 25.51 4.06
CA ARG A 568 -29.52 24.19 4.65
C ARG A 568 -28.54 24.00 5.80
N MET A 569 -29.05 23.75 7.00
CA MET A 569 -28.24 23.44 8.17
C MET A 569 -28.50 22.00 8.62
N ASP A 570 -27.42 21.24 8.77
CA ASP A 570 -27.40 19.91 9.36
C ASP A 570 -26.53 19.95 10.63
N TRP A 571 -27.22 19.88 11.78
CA TRP A 571 -26.65 19.94 13.12
C TRP A 571 -26.86 18.61 13.84
N PRO A 572 -25.96 17.63 13.69
CA PRO A 572 -25.93 16.47 14.58
C PRO A 572 -25.61 16.93 16.01
N PHE A 573 -26.22 16.33 17.04
CA PHE A 573 -25.98 16.76 18.44
C PHE A 573 -24.74 16.12 19.07
N PHE A 574 -24.44 14.86 18.73
CA PHE A 574 -23.36 14.09 19.36
C PHE A 574 -22.04 14.10 18.57
N LEU A 575 -22.10 14.09 17.23
CA LEU A 575 -20.93 14.07 16.32
C LEU A 575 -19.89 12.98 16.65
N ASN A 576 -20.32 11.81 17.11
CA ASN A 576 -19.38 10.75 17.54
C ASN A 576 -18.39 10.36 16.44
N GLU A 577 -18.84 10.28 15.18
CA GLU A 577 -17.97 10.00 14.04
C GLU A 577 -16.94 11.12 13.78
N ALA A 578 -17.38 12.39 13.72
CA ALA A 578 -16.48 13.52 13.47
C ALA A 578 -15.49 13.74 14.64
N ARG A 579 -15.94 13.56 15.89
CA ARG A 579 -15.07 13.63 17.08
C ARG A 579 -14.11 12.45 17.13
N GLY A 580 -14.58 11.24 16.83
CA GLY A 580 -13.75 10.04 16.77
C GLY A 580 -12.67 10.13 15.69
N THR A 581 -13.02 10.60 14.49
CA THR A 581 -12.05 10.83 13.41
C THR A 581 -11.05 11.93 13.75
N HIS A 582 -11.48 13.03 14.38
CA HIS A 582 -10.55 14.06 14.88
C HIS A 582 -9.56 13.50 15.91
N ALA A 583 -10.06 12.82 16.94
CA ALA A 583 -9.22 12.20 17.96
C ALA A 583 -8.25 11.16 17.37
N LEU A 584 -8.71 10.36 16.39
CA LEU A 584 -7.86 9.41 15.66
C LEU A 584 -6.74 10.13 14.88
N ARG A 585 -7.05 11.22 14.18
CA ARG A 585 -6.03 11.97 13.42
C ARG A 585 -5.03 12.68 14.36
N GLU A 586 -5.48 13.20 15.49
CA GLU A 586 -4.58 13.75 16.52
C GLU A 586 -3.67 12.67 17.13
N ALA A 587 -4.22 11.50 17.45
CA ALA A 587 -3.44 10.36 17.96
C ALA A 587 -2.41 9.86 16.94
N ASN A 588 -2.79 9.76 15.66
CA ASN A 588 -1.87 9.41 14.58
C ASN A 588 -0.76 10.45 14.40
N LEU A 589 -1.06 11.75 14.51
CA LEU A 589 -0.05 12.81 14.50
C LEU A 589 0.90 12.72 15.69
N ALA A 590 0.39 12.43 16.89
CA ALA A 590 1.22 12.17 18.07
C ALA A 590 2.14 10.95 17.85
N SER A 591 1.59 9.84 17.33
CA SER A 591 2.37 8.64 17.00
C SER A 591 3.50 8.92 16.00
N ARG A 592 3.24 9.70 14.94
CA ARG A 592 4.27 10.12 13.96
C ARG A 592 5.39 10.95 14.58
N ARG A 593 5.07 11.80 15.57
CA ARG A 593 6.09 12.57 16.32
C ARG A 593 6.99 11.66 17.14
N GLU A 594 6.41 10.66 17.82
CA GLU A 594 7.20 9.68 18.58
C GLU A 594 8.06 8.80 17.67
N GLN A 595 7.54 8.41 16.49
CA GLN A 595 8.34 7.70 15.48
C GLN A 595 9.54 8.53 15.00
N MET A 596 9.34 9.82 14.75
CA MET A 596 10.45 10.74 14.41
C MET A 596 11.48 10.85 15.56
N GLN A 597 11.03 10.85 16.81
CA GLN A 597 11.92 10.83 17.98
C GLN A 597 12.75 9.54 18.05
N LEU A 598 12.16 8.39 17.70
CA LEU A 598 12.90 7.13 17.61
C LEU A 598 13.96 7.15 16.51
N ILE A 599 13.62 7.71 15.33
CA ILE A 599 14.57 7.90 14.22
C ILE A 599 15.72 8.82 14.66
N ASP A 600 15.41 9.96 15.29
CA ASP A 600 16.41 10.90 15.83
C ASP A 600 17.40 10.21 16.78
N ASN A 601 16.88 9.51 17.79
CA ASN A 601 17.71 8.75 18.73
C ASN A 601 18.54 7.66 18.03
N GLY A 602 17.96 7.00 17.03
CA GLY A 602 18.63 6.01 16.19
C GLY A 602 19.81 6.60 15.44
N ILE A 603 19.63 7.76 14.80
CA ILE A 603 20.67 8.50 14.07
C ILE A 603 21.82 8.86 15.00
N VAL A 604 21.54 9.50 16.13
CA VAL A 604 22.58 9.94 17.07
C VAL A 604 23.35 8.75 17.63
N SER A 605 22.65 7.65 17.97
CA SER A 605 23.26 6.40 18.44
C SER A 605 24.13 5.74 17.37
N GLY A 606 23.65 5.69 16.13
CA GLY A 606 24.36 5.15 14.97
C GLY A 606 25.64 5.91 14.67
N ILE A 607 25.57 7.25 14.62
CA ILE A 607 26.72 8.14 14.41
C ILE A 607 27.74 7.98 15.53
N SER A 608 27.30 7.99 16.79
CA SER A 608 28.17 7.81 17.95
C SER A 608 28.95 6.50 17.83
N ARG A 609 28.25 5.39 17.57
CA ARG A 609 28.85 4.06 17.39
C ARG A 609 29.83 4.03 16.23
N ALA A 610 29.41 4.48 15.04
CA ALA A 610 30.24 4.46 13.84
C ALA A 610 31.52 5.31 14.03
N TRP A 611 31.39 6.49 14.65
CA TRP A 611 32.52 7.36 14.95
C TRP A 611 33.48 6.74 15.97
N PHE A 612 32.97 6.19 17.08
CA PHE A 612 33.81 5.52 18.08
C PHE A 612 34.52 4.30 17.48
N THR A 613 33.83 3.46 16.71
CA THR A 613 34.43 2.32 16.03
C THR A 613 35.49 2.76 15.03
N LEU A 614 35.23 3.78 14.21
CA LEU A 614 36.21 4.29 13.25
C LEU A 614 37.47 4.82 13.94
N LYS A 615 37.29 5.58 15.03
CA LYS A 615 38.39 6.14 15.83
C LYS A 615 39.23 5.05 16.50
N LEU A 616 38.59 4.05 17.10
CA LEU A 616 39.30 2.97 17.81
C LEU A 616 39.98 2.02 16.82
N THR A 617 39.33 1.67 15.71
CA THR A 617 39.93 0.81 14.67
C THR A 617 41.11 1.51 13.99
N ALA A 618 41.06 2.83 13.78
CA ALA A 618 42.21 3.58 13.24
C ALA A 618 43.45 3.49 14.15
N ARG A 619 43.27 3.56 15.48
CA ARG A 619 44.36 3.37 16.46
C ARG A 619 44.87 1.94 16.50
N GLN A 620 43.95 0.98 16.54
CA GLN A 620 44.28 -0.44 16.54
C GLN A 620 45.09 -0.79 15.29
N LEU A 621 44.72 -0.22 14.14
CA LEU A 621 45.38 -0.47 12.88
C LEU A 621 46.84 0.00 12.88
N GLN A 622 47.13 1.17 13.45
CA GLN A 622 48.50 1.66 13.61
C GLN A 622 49.36 0.66 14.42
N HIS A 623 48.87 0.21 15.58
CA HIS A 623 49.62 -0.75 16.41
C HIS A 623 49.72 -2.13 15.78
N GLN A 624 48.71 -2.55 15.01
CA GLN A 624 48.74 -3.83 14.31
C GLN A 624 49.77 -3.82 13.17
N GLN A 625 49.93 -2.68 12.48
CA GLN A 625 50.97 -2.48 11.47
C GLN A 625 52.37 -2.50 12.10
N GLU A 626 52.57 -1.81 13.23
CA GLU A 626 53.81 -1.84 14.01
C GLU A 626 54.15 -3.26 14.46
N ALA A 627 53.17 -4.00 14.99
CA ALA A 627 53.34 -5.38 15.43
C ALA A 627 53.76 -6.32 14.28
N VAL A 628 53.15 -6.19 13.11
CA VAL A 628 53.57 -6.96 11.91
C VAL A 628 55.02 -6.61 11.55
N GLY A 629 55.39 -5.34 11.53
CA GLY A 629 56.77 -4.91 11.26
C GLY A 629 57.79 -5.51 12.24
N PHE A 630 57.47 -5.54 13.55
CA PHE A 630 58.34 -6.16 14.55
C PHE A 630 58.42 -7.69 14.41
N PHE A 631 57.32 -8.38 14.12
CA PHE A 631 57.34 -9.83 13.91
C PHE A 631 58.07 -10.21 12.62
N GLU A 632 58.04 -9.38 11.58
CA GLU A 632 58.84 -9.58 10.36
C GLU A 632 60.33 -9.49 10.65
N GLN A 633 60.76 -8.49 11.44
CA GLN A 633 62.15 -8.36 11.88
C GLN A 633 62.59 -9.53 12.79
N ALA A 634 61.72 -9.95 13.71
CA ALA A 634 61.98 -11.09 14.59
C ALA A 634 62.15 -12.38 13.78
N LEU A 635 61.26 -12.63 12.80
CA LEU A 635 61.36 -13.80 11.92
C LEU A 635 62.65 -13.78 11.10
N GLY A 636 63.04 -12.63 10.55
CA GLY A 636 64.32 -12.48 9.86
C GLY A 636 65.52 -12.80 10.75
N THR A 637 65.49 -12.34 12.00
CA THR A 637 66.55 -12.59 12.99
C THR A 637 66.63 -14.06 13.39
N GLU A 638 65.48 -14.70 13.67
CA GLU A 638 65.44 -16.12 14.05
C GLU A 638 65.85 -17.02 12.87
N ARG A 639 65.49 -16.66 11.64
CA ARG A 639 65.97 -17.36 10.43
C ARG A 639 67.49 -17.28 10.30
N GLU A 640 68.09 -16.12 10.52
CA GLU A 640 69.54 -15.98 10.45
C GLU A 640 70.25 -16.75 11.57
N ARG A 641 69.72 -16.68 12.80
CA ARG A 641 70.24 -17.46 13.94
C ARG A 641 70.12 -18.97 13.70
N PHE A 642 69.06 -19.42 13.06
CA PHE A 642 68.90 -20.82 12.66
C PHE A 642 69.95 -21.23 11.61
N ARG A 643 70.21 -20.39 10.60
CA ARG A 643 71.27 -20.63 9.60
C ARG A 643 72.67 -20.70 10.22
N LEU A 644 72.91 -19.92 11.26
CA LEU A 644 74.16 -19.92 12.03
C LEU A 644 74.22 -21.03 13.09
N GLY A 645 73.15 -21.81 13.27
CA GLY A 645 73.06 -22.91 14.24
C GLY A 645 72.89 -22.48 15.70
N THR A 646 72.59 -21.20 15.94
CA THR A 646 72.43 -20.61 17.29
C THR A 646 70.98 -20.54 17.79
N ALA A 647 70.00 -20.81 16.93
CA ALA A 647 68.58 -20.92 17.28
C ALA A 647 68.02 -22.27 16.80
N THR A 648 66.90 -22.69 17.38
CA THR A 648 66.24 -23.93 16.99
C THR A 648 65.21 -23.70 15.88
N LEU A 649 64.92 -24.76 15.13
CA LEU A 649 63.81 -24.74 14.15
C LEU A 649 62.47 -24.38 14.81
N LEU A 650 62.28 -24.77 16.08
CA LEU A 650 61.08 -24.48 16.85
C LEU A 650 60.90 -22.98 17.07
N ASP A 651 61.98 -22.24 17.35
CA ASP A 651 61.94 -20.79 17.58
C ASP A 651 61.50 -20.05 16.30
N ALA A 652 61.99 -20.49 15.13
CA ALA A 652 61.57 -19.96 13.84
C ALA A 652 60.09 -20.27 13.55
N ILE A 653 59.63 -21.51 13.79
CA ILE A 653 58.22 -21.91 13.60
C ILE A 653 57.29 -21.09 14.49
N GLN A 654 57.62 -20.93 15.78
CA GLN A 654 56.81 -20.16 16.72
C GLN A 654 56.74 -18.67 16.32
N THR A 655 57.85 -18.11 15.83
CA THR A 655 57.89 -16.71 15.38
C THR A 655 57.09 -16.51 14.09
N GLU A 656 57.17 -17.45 13.16
CA GLU A 656 56.36 -17.44 11.94
C GLU A 656 54.86 -17.57 12.22
N GLU A 657 54.47 -18.41 13.19
CA GLU A 657 53.07 -18.50 13.63
C GLU A 657 52.57 -17.16 14.19
N ARG A 658 53.37 -16.50 15.05
CA ARG A 658 53.02 -15.19 15.60
C ARG A 658 52.88 -14.12 14.51
N LEU A 659 53.78 -14.12 13.53
CA LEU A 659 53.66 -13.24 12.36
C LEU A 659 52.38 -13.52 11.57
N THR A 660 52.04 -14.80 11.40
CA THR A 660 50.83 -15.22 10.68
C THR A 660 49.56 -14.76 11.37
N GLN A 661 49.49 -14.92 12.69
CA GLN A 661 48.39 -14.41 13.50
C GLN A 661 48.33 -12.87 13.45
N ALA A 662 49.47 -12.18 13.53
CA ALA A 662 49.52 -10.72 13.47
C ALA A 662 49.04 -10.17 12.10
N ARG A 663 49.39 -10.83 10.99
CA ARG A 663 48.90 -10.46 9.66
C ARG A 663 47.40 -10.69 9.49
N ALA A 664 46.88 -11.83 9.97
CA ALA A 664 45.44 -12.08 9.95
C ALA A 664 44.65 -11.01 10.74
N GLN A 665 45.15 -10.61 11.92
CA GLN A 665 44.56 -9.52 12.70
C GLN A 665 44.67 -8.15 12.01
N LEU A 666 45.73 -7.91 11.23
CA LEU A 666 45.88 -6.71 10.41
C LEU A 666 44.78 -6.62 9.35
N VAL A 667 44.56 -7.69 8.57
CA VAL A 667 43.51 -7.74 7.55
C VAL A 667 42.13 -7.50 8.17
N ASN A 668 41.82 -8.16 9.30
CA ASN A 668 40.56 -7.96 10.01
C ASN A 668 40.37 -6.52 10.50
N THR A 669 41.42 -5.88 11.00
CA THR A 669 41.35 -4.49 11.48
C THR A 669 41.17 -3.51 10.31
N ARG A 670 41.79 -3.77 9.16
CA ARG A 670 41.58 -2.99 7.92
C ARG A 670 40.12 -3.09 7.44
N LEU A 671 39.56 -4.30 7.45
CA LEU A 671 38.16 -4.53 7.14
C LEU A 671 37.24 -3.75 8.08
N GLN A 672 37.45 -3.86 9.40
CA GLN A 672 36.63 -3.14 10.39
C GLN A 672 36.70 -1.61 10.21
N ASN A 673 37.86 -1.07 9.86
CA ASN A 673 38.02 0.36 9.57
C ASN A 673 37.24 0.78 8.31
N ALA A 674 37.29 -0.03 7.24
CA ALA A 674 36.53 0.21 6.01
C ALA A 674 35.01 0.15 6.24
N LEU A 675 34.53 -0.87 6.97
CA LEU A 675 33.11 -0.99 7.33
C LEU A 675 32.63 0.16 8.21
N ALA A 676 33.44 0.58 9.20
CA ALA A 676 33.11 1.71 10.05
C ALA A 676 33.00 3.03 9.28
N LEU A 677 33.81 3.21 8.23
CA LEU A 677 33.72 4.37 7.35
C LEU A 677 32.43 4.38 6.53
N VAL A 678 32.07 3.24 5.92
CA VAL A 678 30.82 3.08 5.17
C VAL A 678 29.63 3.37 6.09
N GLN A 679 29.62 2.82 7.30
CA GLN A 679 28.57 3.07 8.28
C GLN A 679 28.51 4.54 8.66
N LEU A 680 29.64 5.20 8.96
CA LEU A 680 29.64 6.61 9.34
C LEU A 680 29.04 7.50 8.23
N ARG A 681 29.33 7.19 6.96
CA ARG A 681 28.78 7.93 5.82
C ARG A 681 27.31 7.67 5.57
N PHE A 682 26.85 6.43 5.77
CA PHE A 682 25.43 6.11 5.76
C PHE A 682 24.69 6.87 6.87
N GLU A 683 25.19 6.81 8.11
CA GLU A 683 24.56 7.44 9.27
C GLU A 683 24.54 8.97 9.19
N THR A 684 25.47 9.57 8.46
CA THR A 684 25.51 11.03 8.20
C THR A 684 24.72 11.44 6.96
N GLY A 685 24.19 10.49 6.18
CA GLY A 685 23.49 10.77 4.92
C GLY A 685 24.40 11.28 3.80
N THR A 686 25.71 11.05 3.87
CA THR A 686 26.71 11.57 2.91
C THR A 686 27.22 10.51 1.93
N LEU A 687 26.64 9.30 1.96
CA LEU A 687 27.00 8.22 1.05
C LEU A 687 26.47 8.48 -0.38
N MET A 688 25.26 9.05 -0.48
CA MET A 688 24.56 9.37 -1.73
C MET A 688 24.43 10.89 -1.90
N PRO A 689 24.39 11.41 -3.16
CA PRO A 689 23.98 12.78 -3.43
C PRO A 689 22.53 13.05 -2.98
N HIS A 690 22.20 14.31 -2.65
CA HIS A 690 20.87 14.74 -2.20
C HIS A 690 19.74 14.56 -3.22
N GLU A 691 20.07 14.48 -4.51
CA GLU A 691 19.13 14.22 -5.59
C GLU A 691 19.45 12.87 -6.23
N VAL A 692 18.60 11.89 -5.94
CA VAL A 692 18.67 10.56 -6.56
C VAL A 692 17.81 10.58 -7.82
N ALA A 693 18.43 10.75 -8.97
CA ALA A 693 17.87 10.29 -10.24
C ALA A 693 18.19 8.79 -10.42
N ALA A 694 17.35 8.05 -11.16
CA ALA A 694 17.56 6.62 -11.44
C ALA A 694 18.92 6.27 -12.11
N SER A 695 19.67 7.28 -12.58
CA SER A 695 20.99 7.15 -13.20
C SER A 695 22.16 7.62 -12.32
N THR A 696 21.93 7.91 -11.03
CA THR A 696 22.92 8.59 -10.18
C THR A 696 24.13 7.69 -9.91
N SER A 697 25.29 8.05 -10.49
CA SER A 697 26.56 7.42 -10.17
C SER A 697 27.02 7.83 -8.77
N VAL A 698 27.19 6.87 -7.86
CA VAL A 698 27.79 7.14 -6.55
C VAL A 698 29.28 7.46 -6.73
N PRO A 699 29.82 8.54 -6.16
CA PRO A 699 31.25 8.80 -6.27
C PRO A 699 32.08 7.75 -5.51
N ARG A 700 33.11 7.15 -6.14
CA ARG A 700 34.04 6.23 -5.46
C ARG A 700 34.65 6.84 -4.19
N ALA A 701 34.88 8.16 -4.20
CA ALA A 701 35.38 8.92 -3.06
C ALA A 701 34.54 8.74 -1.78
N ASN A 702 33.23 8.52 -1.93
CA ASN A 702 32.31 8.33 -0.81
C ASN A 702 32.52 6.99 -0.08
N PHE A 703 33.30 6.05 -0.62
CA PHE A 703 33.58 4.79 0.07
C PHE A 703 34.96 4.75 0.74
N ILE A 704 35.79 5.77 0.51
CA ILE A 704 37.22 5.76 0.89
C ILE A 704 37.69 7.01 1.64
N THR A 705 36.90 8.08 1.66
CA THR A 705 37.27 9.34 2.33
C THR A 705 36.35 9.63 3.50
N LEU A 706 36.77 10.44 4.47
CA LEU A 706 35.88 10.94 5.53
C LEU A 706 34.82 11.88 4.94
N PRO A 707 33.62 11.97 5.55
CA PRO A 707 32.64 12.97 5.14
C PRO A 707 33.19 14.37 5.40
N VAL A 708 33.05 15.25 4.39
CA VAL A 708 33.47 16.64 4.46
C VAL A 708 32.23 17.48 4.77
N PHE A 709 32.29 18.28 5.82
CA PHE A 709 31.23 19.22 6.16
C PHE A 709 31.83 20.62 6.10
N GLU A 710 31.13 21.56 5.46
CA GLU A 710 31.33 22.97 5.78
C GLU A 710 30.96 23.13 7.25
N ALA A 711 31.87 23.69 8.05
CA ALA A 711 31.60 23.95 9.44
C ALA A 711 30.50 25.02 9.52
N ALA A 712 29.25 24.59 9.61
CA ALA A 712 28.18 25.46 10.05
C ALA A 712 28.57 26.01 11.44
N PRO A 713 28.31 27.29 11.73
CA PRO A 713 28.48 27.80 13.08
C PRO A 713 27.72 26.86 14.00
N VAL A 714 28.41 26.35 15.02
CA VAL A 714 27.79 25.58 16.10
C VAL A 714 26.98 26.59 16.92
N ASP A 715 25.89 27.10 16.36
CA ASP A 715 24.89 27.78 17.14
C ASP A 715 24.28 26.73 18.08
N ASP A 716 24.03 27.14 19.32
CA ASP A 716 23.47 26.34 20.42
C ASP A 716 22.05 25.77 20.12
N ALA A 717 21.66 25.67 18.85
CA ALA A 717 20.36 25.25 18.34
C ALA A 717 20.10 23.74 18.40
N ILE A 718 20.99 22.92 19.00
CA ILE A 718 20.54 21.70 19.70
C ILE A 718 20.00 22.14 21.06
N ALA A 719 19.05 23.08 21.05
CA ALA A 719 18.16 23.26 22.17
C ALA A 719 17.39 21.94 22.29
N PRO A 720 17.24 21.36 23.50
CA PRO A 720 16.26 20.30 23.69
C PRO A 720 14.95 20.84 23.11
N ARG A 721 14.30 20.12 22.19
CA ARG A 721 13.01 20.56 21.63
C ARG A 721 11.99 20.53 22.77
N SER A 722 11.84 21.70 23.41
CA SER A 722 11.62 21.74 24.85
C SER A 722 10.16 21.79 25.25
N SER A 723 9.18 22.05 24.39
CA SER A 723 7.82 22.28 24.91
C SER A 723 7.16 21.05 25.55
N TRP A 724 7.37 19.84 25.01
CA TRP A 724 6.81 18.60 25.58
C TRP A 724 7.74 17.93 26.59
N GLN A 725 9.06 17.99 26.37
CA GLN A 725 10.04 17.46 27.32
C GLN A 725 10.24 18.37 28.54
N GLU A 726 10.10 19.69 28.44
CA GLU A 726 10.00 20.59 29.62
C GLU A 726 8.72 20.37 30.38
N ALA A 727 7.60 20.09 29.71
CA ALA A 727 6.35 19.72 30.38
C ALA A 727 6.51 18.39 31.12
N LYS A 728 7.14 17.39 30.49
CA LYS A 728 7.40 16.08 31.09
C LYS A 728 8.47 16.14 32.19
N SER A 729 9.51 16.96 32.03
CA SER A 729 10.58 17.16 33.03
C SER A 729 10.12 18.02 34.21
N LYS A 730 9.22 18.98 34.00
CA LYS A 730 8.49 19.66 35.10
C LYS A 730 7.68 18.68 35.94
N VAL A 731 7.10 17.67 35.32
CA VAL A 731 6.30 16.63 35.99
C VAL A 731 7.18 15.57 36.66
N LEU A 732 8.35 15.25 36.09
CA LEU A 732 9.21 14.15 36.55
C LEU A 732 10.35 14.55 37.52
N GLY A 733 10.63 15.84 37.73
CA GLY A 733 11.65 16.26 38.70
C GLY A 733 13.05 15.67 38.43
N GLU A 734 13.75 15.22 39.47
CA GLU A 734 15.16 14.76 39.44
C GLU A 734 15.40 13.43 38.68
N THR A 735 14.38 12.88 38.02
CA THR A 735 14.43 11.61 37.25
C THR A 735 14.62 11.77 35.74
N ASP A 736 14.94 12.98 35.25
CA ASP A 736 15.32 13.18 33.84
C ASP A 736 16.57 12.33 33.48
N PRO A 737 16.44 11.29 32.63
CA PRO A 737 17.53 10.38 32.30
C PRO A 737 18.72 11.10 31.67
N HIS A 738 18.49 12.16 30.88
CA HIS A 738 19.57 12.89 30.22
C HIS A 738 20.43 13.66 31.23
N ARG A 739 19.80 14.27 32.24
CA ARG A 739 20.50 14.99 33.30
C ARG A 739 21.25 14.03 34.23
N VAL A 740 20.69 12.86 34.49
CA VAL A 740 21.35 11.79 35.26
C VAL A 740 22.57 11.25 34.51
N LEU A 741 22.42 10.90 33.22
CA LEU A 741 23.52 10.42 32.38
C LEU A 741 24.63 11.47 32.23
N ARG A 742 24.27 12.75 32.05
CA ARG A 742 25.25 13.84 32.01
C ARG A 742 26.02 13.98 33.32
N LYS A 743 25.34 13.92 34.48
CA LYS A 743 26.00 13.95 35.79
C LYS A 743 26.91 12.74 36.00
N ILE A 744 26.51 11.54 35.56
CA ILE A 744 27.34 10.33 35.61
C ILE A 744 28.60 10.53 34.74
N TYR A 745 28.43 10.98 33.49
CA TYR A 745 29.54 11.23 32.59
C TYR A 745 30.47 12.35 33.07
N GLU A 746 29.95 13.44 33.63
CA GLU A 746 30.74 14.53 34.23
C GLU A 746 31.45 14.10 35.53
N ARG A 747 30.91 13.12 36.25
CA ARG A 747 31.54 12.51 37.43
C ARG A 747 32.63 11.51 37.06
N GLU A 748 32.42 10.72 36.01
CA GLU A 748 33.40 9.74 35.50
C GLU A 748 34.53 10.40 34.70
N SER A 749 34.24 11.43 33.88
CA SER A 749 35.27 12.20 33.17
C SER A 749 36.17 13.05 34.09
N ARG A 750 35.79 13.21 35.37
CA ARG A 750 36.62 13.84 36.41
C ARG A 750 37.57 12.90 37.14
N THR A 751 37.63 11.61 36.81
CA THR A 751 38.60 10.63 37.35
C THR A 751 38.91 9.60 36.26
N VAL A 752 40.04 9.62 35.54
CA VAL A 752 41.39 9.29 36.01
C VAL A 752 42.39 9.94 35.04
N PRO A 753 43.34 10.76 35.51
CA PRO A 753 44.43 11.27 34.67
C PRO A 753 45.20 10.12 34.03
N ARG A 754 45.63 10.26 32.77
CA ARG A 754 46.45 9.28 32.03
C ARG A 754 47.65 8.77 32.86
N ASP A 755 48.22 9.66 33.68
CA ASP A 755 49.32 9.37 34.61
C ASP A 755 48.94 8.39 35.73
N ALA A 756 47.69 8.38 36.18
CA ALA A 756 47.20 7.45 37.19
C ALA A 756 46.87 6.07 36.61
N ALA A 757 46.44 5.98 35.35
CA ALA A 757 46.31 4.70 34.65
C ALA A 757 47.69 4.10 34.33
N GLU A 758 48.64 4.91 33.87
CA GLU A 758 50.04 4.48 33.67
C GLU A 758 50.73 4.13 34.99
N ALA A 759 50.46 4.86 36.09
CA ALA A 759 50.95 4.51 37.42
C ALA A 759 50.31 3.23 37.99
N ALA A 760 49.04 2.96 37.69
CA ALA A 760 48.36 1.72 38.10
C ALA A 760 48.91 0.51 37.34
N VAL A 761 49.16 0.64 36.02
CA VAL A 761 49.79 -0.40 35.21
C VAL A 761 51.25 -0.63 35.65
N ARG A 762 52.00 0.44 35.96
CA ARG A 762 53.36 0.33 36.53
C ARG A 762 53.39 -0.30 37.92
N ARG A 763 52.40 -0.03 38.79
CA ARG A 763 52.28 -0.70 40.10
C ARG A 763 51.89 -2.18 39.96
N ALA A 764 51.00 -2.51 39.03
CA ALA A 764 50.62 -3.89 38.75
C ALA A 764 51.79 -4.70 38.17
N ALA A 765 52.63 -4.09 37.31
CA ALA A 765 53.84 -4.72 36.78
C ALA A 765 54.99 -4.87 37.82
N ALA A 766 54.92 -4.14 38.94
CA ALA A 766 55.96 -4.13 39.98
C ALA A 766 55.63 -4.99 41.21
N THR A 767 54.50 -5.70 41.23
CA THR A 767 54.08 -6.51 42.38
C THR A 767 54.44 -7.99 42.15
N PRO A 768 55.37 -8.60 42.91
CA PRO A 768 55.58 -10.04 42.84
C PRO A 768 54.38 -10.77 43.47
N ALA A 769 53.96 -11.88 42.84
CA ALA A 769 52.82 -12.68 43.27
C ALA A 769 52.98 -13.14 44.74
N PRO A 770 51.95 -13.01 45.60
CA PRO A 770 52.06 -13.45 46.98
C PRO A 770 51.94 -14.99 47.07
N ASP A 771 52.83 -15.59 47.84
CA ASP A 771 52.84 -17.00 48.19
C ASP A 771 51.52 -17.44 48.83
N ALA A 772 51.01 -18.57 48.34
CA ALA A 772 49.86 -19.25 48.89
C ALA A 772 50.21 -19.87 50.26
N LYS A 773 49.76 -19.24 51.35
CA LYS A 773 49.36 -19.87 52.63
C LYS A 773 48.98 -18.82 53.67
N THR A 774 47.69 -18.54 53.82
CA THR A 774 46.99 -18.36 55.12
C THR A 774 45.50 -18.02 54.89
N PRO A 775 44.57 -18.56 55.69
CA PRO A 775 43.14 -18.30 55.53
C PRO A 775 42.72 -17.04 56.29
N VAL A 776 41.96 -16.15 55.63
CA VAL A 776 41.36 -14.94 56.21
C VAL A 776 39.94 -15.26 56.70
N PRO A 777 39.51 -14.81 57.90
CA PRO A 777 38.18 -15.07 58.41
C PRO A 777 37.14 -14.10 57.83
N VAL A 778 35.97 -14.65 57.49
CA VAL A 778 34.77 -13.91 57.09
C VAL A 778 34.19 -13.21 58.31
N THR A 779 34.14 -11.88 58.29
CA THR A 779 33.23 -11.12 59.15
C THR A 779 32.34 -10.25 58.28
N GLY A 780 31.05 -10.59 58.28
CA GLY A 780 30.03 -9.82 57.61
C GLY A 780 29.70 -8.53 58.36
N LYS A 781 29.30 -7.50 57.62
CA LYS A 781 28.45 -6.43 58.12
C LYS A 781 27.56 -5.90 57.00
N LYS A 782 26.26 -6.14 57.18
CA LYS A 782 25.13 -5.43 56.54
C LYS A 782 25.23 -3.93 56.80
N ARG A 783 24.86 -3.10 55.82
CA ARG A 783 23.81 -2.05 55.90
C ARG A 783 23.86 -1.12 54.68
N GLY A 784 22.68 -0.75 54.18
CA GLY A 784 22.43 0.40 53.31
C GLY A 784 21.70 0.03 52.04
#